data_AF-A0A951XZE6-F1
#
_entry.id   AF-A0A951XZE6-F1
#
_cell.length_a   1.000
_cell.length_b   1.000
_cell.length_c   1.000
_cell.angle_alpha   90.00
_cell.angle_beta   90.00
_cell.angle_gamma   90.00
#
_symmetry.space_group_name_H-M   'P 1'
#
loop_
_entity.id
_entity.type
_entity.pdbx_description
1 polymer ?
#
loop_
_entity_poly.entity_id
_entity_poly.type
_entity_poly.pdbx_seq_one_letter_code
_entity_poly.pdbx_strand_id
1 'polypeptide(L)'
;MSTRNLRTRPGLFVMGWLLAVSALGQTAEQKLHQAYFLEREKRDLAAANALYAEVAADRNADAATRATAQARHAGCSEELQAADLSRLMPAETLAYVELNRPGERAIALLEQLGLLADGQASGELGRRVAISPALVRELIGVRALAAAVTGFDPAAQRPTGVVVLHPGDVEVIRGLLETALPIGGRAVQAIGGFATYDVEGQVFVTLTARLVIASPQRSEIEGVIERLRDGGSASLADNARVAELLRQRDDALVYFFVNAKPIMPLVNGALAMGGGHSRELALAQALLDLNSLEAVVGRAGVRDDGLFIDASVHLAEGHRNLVYNFVRLPTLDEAALRRVPPGVAALAALAINEPGRAAPRPAAEAPPAISALDIGREVFANLTTLALFVLPPDGEGERVGNVRVPDAALVLAVKDPAKSEALWSQALGIASVAMGTGAIEGSRRTIEGESVRTFRLADGVTVYLAASDGELLISPSRSAVARSLAARAAKKTIRDDPLLGKGVGALDPHTSVVAMLSVARCAQIARVYAPPAAMSGAEPILETMQNTTAVVALSQSASALRVRGAVNGLPRVGPLVSRLIQERGELVRARNRHPAEARWAEFQALVVQQDRAAALACGEALMLELQLDAARLNNFAWAMLTEPQFDGLYDDLALRFSIRSNELTGYQSWMLVDTLALARFKAGDVQEAIRLERKALDLVGNAPRRGEVLAALQRYETALAAGDTASR
;
A
#
# COMPACT_ATOMS: atom_id res chain seq x y z
N MET A 1 25.56 26.93 -13.09
CA MET A 1 25.16 27.74 -14.26
C MET A 1 24.93 26.81 -15.44
N SER A 2 23.68 26.46 -15.72
CA SER A 2 23.29 25.66 -16.88
C SER A 2 22.01 26.28 -17.43
N THR A 3 22.12 26.87 -18.62
CA THR A 3 21.06 27.59 -19.32
C THR A 3 20.09 26.59 -19.96
N ARG A 4 18.95 26.36 -19.31
CA ARG A 4 17.83 25.63 -19.91
C ARG A 4 17.11 26.54 -20.92
N ASN A 5 17.21 26.16 -22.19
CA ASN A 5 16.43 26.68 -23.31
C ASN A 5 14.92 26.47 -23.07
N LEU A 6 14.21 27.54 -22.70
CA LEU A 6 12.76 27.63 -22.82
C LEU A 6 12.40 27.88 -24.30
N ARG A 7 12.03 26.82 -25.01
CA ARG A 7 11.27 26.94 -26.27
C ARG A 7 9.83 27.28 -25.92
N THR A 8 9.51 28.57 -25.90
CA THR A 8 8.14 29.09 -25.87
C THR A 8 7.41 28.65 -27.14
N ARG A 9 6.31 27.90 -26.99
CA ARG A 9 5.38 27.59 -28.07
C ARG A 9 4.49 28.83 -28.32
N PRO A 10 4.55 29.52 -29.47
CA PRO A 10 3.77 30.73 -29.73
C PRO A 10 2.25 30.49 -29.96
N GLY A 11 1.76 29.25 -29.89
CA GLY A 11 0.36 28.91 -30.15
C GLY A 11 -0.64 29.19 -29.03
N LEU A 12 -0.19 29.42 -27.79
CA LEU A 12 -1.09 29.63 -26.63
C LEU A 12 -1.55 31.09 -26.46
N PHE A 13 -0.83 32.07 -27.03
CA PHE A 13 -1.20 33.49 -26.89
C PHE A 13 -2.32 33.94 -27.84
N VAL A 14 -2.47 33.30 -29.00
CA VAL A 14 -3.50 33.68 -30.00
C VAL A 14 -4.89 33.17 -29.61
N MET A 15 -4.99 32.06 -28.86
CA MET A 15 -6.27 31.52 -28.42
C MET A 15 -6.84 32.26 -27.19
N GLY A 16 -5.98 32.83 -26.34
CA GLY A 16 -6.41 33.70 -25.23
C GLY A 16 -7.01 35.04 -25.69
N TRP A 17 -6.51 35.59 -26.80
CA TRP A 17 -7.03 36.85 -27.36
C TRP A 17 -8.38 36.69 -28.07
N LEU A 18 -8.66 35.55 -28.70
CA LEU A 18 -9.96 35.29 -29.36
C LEU A 18 -11.12 35.07 -28.37
N LEU A 19 -10.84 34.70 -27.12
CA LEU A 19 -11.86 34.60 -26.05
C LEU A 19 -12.15 35.96 -25.39
N ALA A 20 -11.24 36.92 -25.45
CA ALA A 20 -11.41 38.24 -24.82
C ALA A 20 -12.32 39.18 -25.65
N VAL A 21 -12.41 38.99 -26.98
CA VAL A 21 -13.18 39.87 -27.88
C VAL A 21 -14.68 39.56 -27.88
N SER A 22 -15.10 38.38 -27.42
CA SER A 22 -16.52 38.00 -27.29
C SER A 22 -17.15 38.36 -25.93
N ALA A 23 -16.43 39.04 -25.03
CA ALA A 23 -16.94 39.42 -23.70
C ALA A 23 -17.89 40.64 -23.70
N LEU A 24 -17.93 41.43 -24.79
CA LEU A 24 -18.81 42.58 -24.91
C LEU A 24 -20.17 42.14 -25.49
N GLY A 25 -21.13 41.88 -24.59
CA GLY A 25 -22.52 41.59 -24.96
C GLY A 25 -23.04 40.20 -24.61
N GLN A 26 -22.31 39.40 -23.83
CA GLN A 26 -22.84 38.13 -23.34
C GLN A 26 -24.00 38.32 -22.38
N THR A 27 -25.07 37.56 -22.56
CA THR A 27 -26.19 37.54 -21.61
C THR A 27 -25.78 36.85 -20.30
N ALA A 28 -26.48 37.15 -19.21
CA ALA A 28 -26.28 36.48 -17.92
C ALA A 28 -26.36 34.94 -18.03
N GLU A 29 -27.24 34.44 -18.89
CA GLU A 29 -27.39 33.01 -19.19
C GLU A 29 -26.15 32.42 -19.89
N GLN A 30 -25.60 33.12 -20.88
CA GLN A 30 -24.35 32.70 -21.54
C GLN A 30 -23.18 32.64 -20.56
N LYS A 31 -23.06 33.66 -19.69
CA LYS A 31 -22.05 33.67 -18.62
C LYS A 31 -22.24 32.54 -17.62
N LEU A 32 -23.48 32.24 -17.24
CA LEU A 32 -23.80 31.12 -16.34
C LEU A 32 -23.39 29.77 -16.96
N HIS A 33 -23.71 29.56 -18.24
CA HIS A 33 -23.28 28.36 -18.98
C HIS A 33 -21.76 28.26 -19.09
N GLN A 34 -21.08 29.37 -19.37
CA GLN A 34 -19.63 29.41 -19.42
C GLN A 34 -19.01 29.10 -18.05
N ALA A 35 -19.54 29.66 -16.97
CA ALA A 35 -19.10 29.37 -15.60
C ALA A 35 -19.28 27.89 -15.26
N TYR A 36 -20.44 27.30 -15.63
CA TYR A 36 -20.70 25.88 -15.45
C TYR A 36 -19.72 24.99 -16.22
N PHE A 37 -19.42 25.34 -17.47
CA PHE A 37 -18.40 24.66 -18.27
C PHE A 37 -17.00 24.76 -17.63
N LEU A 38 -16.63 25.94 -17.12
CA LEU A 38 -15.35 26.13 -16.43
C LEU A 38 -15.27 25.30 -15.14
N GLU A 39 -16.35 25.25 -14.35
CA GLU A 39 -16.45 24.45 -13.13
C GLU A 39 -16.33 22.94 -13.42
N ARG A 40 -17.17 22.42 -14.34
CA ARG A 40 -17.32 20.96 -14.55
C ARG A 40 -16.30 20.38 -15.53
N GLU A 41 -16.07 21.05 -16.67
CA GLU A 41 -15.25 20.52 -17.76
C GLU A 41 -13.78 20.95 -17.66
N LYS A 42 -13.53 22.21 -17.27
CA LYS A 42 -12.15 22.72 -17.14
C LYS A 42 -11.58 22.60 -15.72
N ARG A 43 -12.42 22.42 -14.71
CA ARG A 43 -12.05 22.49 -13.29
C ARG A 43 -11.32 23.79 -12.93
N ASP A 44 -11.60 24.87 -13.65
CA ASP A 44 -11.08 26.21 -13.35
C ASP A 44 -12.05 26.91 -12.39
N LEU A 45 -11.98 26.50 -11.13
CA LEU A 45 -12.88 26.97 -10.09
C LEU A 45 -12.73 28.47 -9.85
N ALA A 46 -11.53 29.03 -10.02
CA ALA A 46 -11.30 30.46 -9.85
C ALA A 46 -12.02 31.29 -10.92
N ALA A 47 -11.87 30.91 -12.19
CA ALA A 47 -12.56 31.58 -13.29
C ALA A 47 -14.08 31.37 -13.24
N ALA A 48 -14.54 30.15 -12.92
CA ALA A 48 -15.96 29.86 -12.71
C ALA A 48 -16.53 30.71 -11.57
N ASN A 49 -15.83 30.79 -10.43
CA ASN A 49 -16.26 31.57 -9.27
C ASN A 49 -16.44 33.05 -9.60
N ALA A 50 -15.51 33.64 -10.37
CA ALA A 50 -15.59 35.03 -10.82
C ALA A 50 -16.82 35.28 -11.71
N LEU A 51 -17.08 34.41 -12.69
CA LEU A 51 -18.25 34.53 -13.57
C LEU A 51 -19.57 34.33 -12.81
N TYR A 52 -19.64 33.37 -11.89
CA TYR A 52 -20.82 33.20 -11.04
C TYR A 52 -21.09 34.44 -10.17
N ALA A 53 -20.04 35.08 -9.64
CA ALA A 53 -20.16 36.33 -8.90
C ALA A 53 -20.72 37.47 -9.78
N GLU A 54 -20.25 37.58 -11.02
CA GLU A 54 -20.77 38.57 -11.99
C GLU A 54 -22.26 38.35 -12.28
N VAL A 55 -22.67 37.11 -12.57
CA VAL A 55 -24.08 36.77 -12.85
C VAL A 55 -24.96 37.00 -11.63
N ALA A 56 -24.46 36.67 -10.43
CA ALA A 56 -25.16 36.91 -9.16
C ALA A 56 -25.41 38.40 -8.89
N ALA A 57 -24.50 39.28 -9.35
CA ALA A 57 -24.59 40.73 -9.20
C ALA A 57 -25.38 41.43 -10.31
N ASP A 58 -25.63 40.77 -11.45
CA ASP A 58 -26.34 41.35 -12.59
C ASP A 58 -27.84 41.54 -12.30
N ARG A 59 -28.27 42.80 -12.14
CA ARG A 59 -29.67 43.15 -11.86
C ARG A 59 -30.63 42.85 -13.01
N ASN A 60 -30.12 42.67 -14.23
CA ASN A 60 -30.93 42.35 -15.40
C ASN A 60 -31.20 40.84 -15.54
N ALA A 61 -30.46 40.00 -14.80
CA ALA A 61 -30.69 38.56 -14.76
C ALA A 61 -31.98 38.25 -13.98
N ASP A 62 -32.74 37.27 -14.45
CA ASP A 62 -33.93 36.81 -13.75
C ASP A 62 -33.58 36.21 -12.37
N ALA A 63 -34.58 36.13 -11.49
CA ALA A 63 -34.37 35.70 -10.11
C ALA A 63 -33.84 34.26 -9.99
N ALA A 64 -34.23 33.35 -10.88
CA ALA A 64 -33.80 31.96 -10.82
C ALA A 64 -32.34 31.81 -11.28
N THR A 65 -31.95 32.54 -12.33
CA THR A 65 -30.55 32.60 -12.79
C THR A 65 -29.65 33.19 -11.69
N ARG A 66 -30.06 34.30 -11.06
CA ARG A 66 -29.30 34.90 -9.95
C ARG A 66 -29.18 33.97 -8.75
N ALA A 67 -30.28 33.33 -8.34
CA ALA A 67 -30.25 32.38 -7.23
C ALA A 67 -29.33 31.19 -7.53
N THR A 68 -29.38 30.66 -8.76
CA THR A 68 -28.49 29.58 -9.20
C THR A 68 -27.02 30.03 -9.18
N ALA A 69 -26.72 31.20 -9.74
CA ALA A 69 -25.37 31.77 -9.76
C ALA A 69 -24.84 32.01 -8.34
N GLN A 70 -25.67 32.54 -7.43
CA GLN A 70 -25.30 32.74 -6.03
C GLN A 70 -24.97 31.43 -5.31
N ALA A 71 -25.80 30.39 -5.48
CA ALA A 71 -25.53 29.08 -4.90
C ALA A 71 -24.24 28.45 -5.45
N ARG A 72 -23.99 28.57 -6.76
CA ARG A 72 -22.78 28.07 -7.41
C ARG A 72 -21.54 28.88 -7.04
N HIS A 73 -21.65 30.19 -6.93
CA HIS A 73 -20.60 31.07 -6.43
C HIS A 73 -20.20 30.67 -5.00
N ALA A 74 -21.16 30.52 -4.09
CA ALA A 74 -20.90 30.04 -2.73
C ALA A 74 -20.19 28.68 -2.75
N GLY A 75 -20.67 27.73 -3.55
CA GLY A 75 -20.06 26.41 -3.69
C GLY A 75 -18.64 26.43 -4.26
N CYS A 76 -18.34 27.27 -5.25
CA CYS A 76 -16.99 27.40 -5.83
C CYS A 76 -16.04 28.15 -4.88
N SER A 77 -16.52 29.19 -4.21
CA SER A 77 -15.75 29.91 -3.20
C SER A 77 -15.36 28.98 -2.05
N GLU A 78 -16.32 28.19 -1.57
CA GLU A 78 -16.08 27.19 -0.53
C GLU A 78 -15.02 26.16 -0.97
N GLU A 79 -15.13 25.65 -2.19
CA GLU A 79 -14.18 24.69 -2.77
C GLU A 79 -12.76 25.26 -2.89
N LEU A 80 -12.62 26.54 -3.30
CA LEU A 80 -11.33 27.23 -3.39
C LEU A 80 -10.68 27.40 -2.02
N GLN A 81 -11.47 27.73 -0.99
CA GLN A 81 -10.96 27.89 0.38
C GLN A 81 -10.64 26.53 1.02
N ALA A 82 -11.43 25.50 0.71
CA ALA A 82 -11.23 24.15 1.22
C ALA A 82 -10.15 23.36 0.48
N ALA A 83 -9.55 23.92 -0.57
CA ALA A 83 -8.40 23.32 -1.26
C ALA A 83 -7.19 23.12 -0.33
N ASP A 84 -7.12 23.90 0.76
CA ASP A 84 -6.13 23.78 1.82
C ASP A 84 -6.82 23.72 3.19
N LEU A 85 -7.07 22.50 3.67
CA LEU A 85 -7.76 22.30 4.95
C LEU A 85 -6.98 22.87 6.14
N SER A 86 -5.68 23.11 6.04
CA SER A 86 -4.92 23.75 7.14
C SER A 86 -5.30 25.22 7.32
N ARG A 87 -5.82 25.89 6.30
CA ARG A 87 -6.41 27.24 6.43
C ARG A 87 -7.73 27.23 7.20
N LEU A 88 -8.39 26.08 7.21
CA LEU A 88 -9.55 25.80 8.04
C LEU A 88 -9.15 25.28 9.44
N MET A 89 -7.85 25.14 9.71
CA MET A 89 -7.22 24.90 11.00
C MET A 89 -7.26 26.13 11.93
N PRO A 90 -7.66 26.13 13.21
CA PRO A 90 -7.25 27.20 14.12
C PRO A 90 -5.73 27.33 14.24
N ALA A 91 -5.21 28.54 14.40
CA ALA A 91 -3.76 28.79 14.50
C ALA A 91 -3.10 28.13 15.73
N GLU A 92 -3.88 27.92 16.78
CA GLU A 92 -3.53 27.31 18.05
C GLU A 92 -3.60 25.78 18.07
N THR A 93 -3.80 25.15 16.90
CA THR A 93 -3.85 23.69 16.77
C THR A 93 -2.62 23.02 17.42
N LEU A 94 -2.89 22.11 18.36
CA LEU A 94 -1.92 21.30 19.08
C LEU A 94 -1.42 20.13 18.23
N ALA A 95 -2.35 19.44 17.57
CA ALA A 95 -2.04 18.33 16.67
C ALA A 95 -2.96 18.37 15.46
N TYR A 96 -2.42 18.05 14.29
CA TYR A 96 -3.10 18.06 13.01
C TYR A 96 -2.83 16.75 12.28
N VAL A 97 -3.86 16.17 11.69
CA VAL A 97 -3.74 15.04 10.77
C VAL A 97 -4.60 15.27 9.55
N GLU A 98 -4.09 14.91 8.38
CA GLU A 98 -4.74 15.08 7.10
C GLU A 98 -4.59 13.82 6.25
N LEU A 99 -5.70 13.35 5.70
CA LEU A 99 -5.74 12.41 4.59
C LEU A 99 -6.01 13.19 3.30
N ASN A 100 -5.01 13.28 2.42
CA ASN A 100 -5.10 14.07 1.19
C ASN A 100 -5.31 13.14 -0.02
N ARG A 101 -6.43 13.35 -0.71
CA ARG A 101 -6.88 12.62 -1.91
C ARG A 101 -6.72 11.10 -1.80
N PRO A 102 -7.33 10.46 -0.78
CA PRO A 102 -7.14 9.04 -0.51
C PRO A 102 -7.46 8.14 -1.70
N GLY A 103 -8.49 8.47 -2.49
CA GLY A 103 -8.85 7.66 -3.65
C GLY A 103 -7.87 7.78 -4.82
N GLU A 104 -7.34 8.97 -5.14
CA GLU A 104 -6.30 9.12 -6.18
C GLU A 104 -5.04 8.32 -5.81
N ARG A 105 -4.62 8.40 -4.54
CA ARG A 105 -3.44 7.67 -4.04
C ARG A 105 -3.68 6.17 -3.99
N ALA A 106 -4.88 5.72 -3.61
CA ALA A 106 -5.26 4.30 -3.66
C ALA A 106 -5.21 3.76 -5.09
N ILE A 107 -5.68 4.51 -6.08
CA ILE A 107 -5.57 4.14 -7.50
C ILE A 107 -4.13 4.02 -7.93
N ALA A 108 -3.30 5.03 -7.65
CA ALA A 108 -1.88 4.99 -8.00
C ALA A 108 -1.20 3.74 -7.42
N LEU A 109 -1.52 3.37 -6.17
CA LEU A 109 -1.01 2.16 -5.54
C LEU A 109 -1.51 0.89 -6.22
N LEU A 110 -2.82 0.78 -6.45
CA LEU A 110 -3.41 -0.39 -7.10
C LEU A 110 -2.89 -0.57 -8.54
N GLU A 111 -2.63 0.53 -9.25
CA GLU A 111 -2.01 0.55 -10.57
C GLU A 111 -0.58 0.01 -10.54
N GLN A 112 0.24 0.49 -9.59
CA GLN A 112 1.61 0.02 -9.40
C GLN A 112 1.67 -1.47 -9.04
N LEU A 113 0.73 -1.93 -8.23
CA LEU A 113 0.57 -3.35 -7.89
C LEU A 113 -0.01 -4.19 -9.04
N GLY A 114 -0.46 -3.56 -10.13
CA GLY A 114 -1.09 -4.24 -11.27
C GLY A 114 -2.43 -4.87 -10.92
N LEU A 115 -3.16 -4.31 -9.96
CA LEU A 115 -4.46 -4.80 -9.46
C LEU A 115 -5.66 -4.10 -10.09
N LEU A 116 -5.45 -3.03 -10.86
CA LEU A 116 -6.51 -2.36 -11.62
C LEU A 116 -6.75 -3.04 -12.96
N ALA A 117 -8.01 -3.01 -13.42
CA ALA A 117 -8.38 -3.50 -14.74
C ALA A 117 -7.84 -2.55 -15.82
N ASP A 118 -7.01 -3.05 -16.72
CA ASP A 118 -6.69 -2.32 -17.96
C ASP A 118 -7.94 -2.30 -18.83
N GLY A 119 -8.63 -1.16 -18.90
CA GLY A 119 -9.90 -1.00 -19.62
C GLY A 119 -9.88 -1.32 -21.12
N GLN A 120 -8.72 -1.65 -21.69
CA GLN A 120 -8.54 -2.01 -23.10
C GLN A 120 -8.11 -3.47 -23.35
N ALA A 121 -7.88 -4.28 -22.30
CA ALA A 121 -7.34 -5.65 -22.45
C ALA A 121 -8.39 -6.77 -22.27
N SER A 122 -9.69 -6.47 -22.45
CA SER A 122 -10.78 -7.43 -22.33
C SER A 122 -11.01 -8.32 -23.57
N GLY A 123 -10.08 -8.30 -24.53
CA GLY A 123 -10.01 -9.25 -25.62
C GLY A 123 -9.23 -10.51 -25.24
N GLU A 124 -9.97 -11.58 -24.93
CA GLU A 124 -9.60 -12.98 -25.09
C GLU A 124 -9.00 -13.82 -23.94
N LEU A 125 -8.04 -13.44 -23.09
CA LEU A 125 -7.39 -14.48 -22.25
C LEU A 125 -7.20 -14.12 -20.77
N GLY A 126 -8.16 -14.57 -19.97
CA GLY A 126 -8.03 -14.80 -18.52
C GLY A 126 -8.78 -13.79 -17.65
N ARG A 127 -9.63 -14.30 -16.75
CA ARG A 127 -10.25 -13.53 -15.66
C ARG A 127 -9.15 -13.02 -14.71
N ARG A 128 -8.53 -11.88 -15.06
CA ARG A 128 -7.65 -11.16 -14.14
C ARG A 128 -8.48 -10.70 -12.96
N VAL A 129 -7.97 -10.92 -11.75
CA VAL A 129 -8.56 -10.39 -10.53
C VAL A 129 -8.26 -8.90 -10.54
N ALA A 130 -9.23 -8.14 -11.02
CA ALA A 130 -9.12 -6.71 -11.11
C ALA A 130 -10.11 -6.07 -10.14
N ILE A 131 -9.62 -5.22 -9.26
CA ILE A 131 -10.50 -4.37 -8.46
C ILE A 131 -11.21 -3.46 -9.45
N SER A 132 -12.54 -3.53 -9.47
CA SER A 132 -13.34 -2.72 -10.37
C SER A 132 -13.00 -1.24 -10.14
N PRO A 133 -12.60 -0.49 -11.18
CA PRO A 133 -12.40 0.95 -11.06
C PRO A 133 -13.63 1.69 -10.56
N ALA A 134 -14.83 1.10 -10.65
CA ALA A 134 -16.06 1.66 -10.07
C ALA A 134 -16.03 1.68 -8.53
N LEU A 135 -15.53 0.61 -7.88
CA LEU A 135 -15.42 0.57 -6.42
C LEU A 135 -14.42 1.60 -5.91
N VAL A 136 -13.34 1.81 -6.66
CA VAL A 136 -12.33 2.82 -6.30
C VAL A 136 -12.81 4.23 -6.65
N ARG A 137 -13.64 4.41 -7.69
CA ARG A 137 -14.23 5.72 -8.06
C ARG A 137 -15.00 6.38 -6.94
N GLU A 138 -15.72 5.62 -6.13
CA GLU A 138 -16.40 6.16 -4.94
C GLU A 138 -15.41 6.72 -3.91
N LEU A 139 -14.22 6.12 -3.80
CA LEU A 139 -13.14 6.65 -2.96
C LEU A 139 -12.41 7.85 -3.60
N ILE A 140 -12.33 7.92 -4.94
CA ILE A 140 -11.68 9.04 -5.67
C ILE A 140 -12.26 10.37 -5.27
N GLY A 141 -13.59 10.45 -5.15
CA GLY A 141 -14.20 11.75 -4.97
C GLY A 141 -13.97 12.33 -3.58
N VAL A 142 -13.59 11.54 -2.56
CA VAL A 142 -13.15 12.09 -1.27
C VAL A 142 -11.85 12.85 -1.48
N ARG A 143 -11.93 14.18 -1.37
CA ARG A 143 -10.79 15.06 -1.64
C ARG A 143 -9.83 15.14 -0.47
N ALA A 144 -10.35 15.34 0.73
CA ALA A 144 -9.52 15.42 1.92
C ALA A 144 -10.33 15.16 3.20
N LEU A 145 -9.64 14.71 4.24
CA LEU A 145 -10.15 14.65 5.61
C LEU A 145 -9.07 15.23 6.52
N ALA A 146 -9.41 16.24 7.31
CA ALA A 146 -8.49 16.81 8.29
C ALA A 146 -9.09 16.75 9.69
N ALA A 147 -8.25 16.56 10.70
CA ALA A 147 -8.61 16.70 12.10
C ALA A 147 -7.55 17.54 12.82
N ALA A 148 -8.01 18.47 13.65
CA ALA A 148 -7.19 19.31 14.50
C ALA A 148 -7.59 19.15 15.96
N VAL A 149 -6.63 18.81 16.82
CA VAL A 149 -6.76 18.89 18.27
C VAL A 149 -6.37 20.30 18.70
N THR A 150 -7.27 21.01 19.34
CA THR A 150 -7.12 22.43 19.74
C THR A 150 -6.87 22.58 21.24
N GLY A 151 -7.23 21.57 22.03
CA GLY A 151 -7.19 21.63 23.48
C GLY A 151 -7.44 20.27 24.13
N PHE A 152 -7.41 20.28 25.45
CA PHE A 152 -7.78 19.14 26.28
C PHE A 152 -8.69 19.65 27.39
N ASP A 153 -9.87 19.03 27.54
CA ASP A 153 -10.74 19.28 28.68
C ASP A 153 -10.19 18.47 29.88
N PRO A 154 -9.64 19.12 30.92
CA PRO A 154 -9.08 18.42 32.07
C PRO A 154 -10.16 17.71 32.90
N ALA A 155 -11.40 18.19 32.89
CA ALA A 155 -12.50 17.59 33.65
C ALA A 155 -13.01 16.32 32.96
N ALA A 156 -13.14 16.34 31.64
CA ALA A 156 -13.61 15.20 30.85
C ALA A 156 -12.48 14.22 30.48
N GLN A 157 -11.21 14.62 30.62
CA GLN A 157 -10.03 13.90 30.11
C GLN A 157 -10.15 13.56 28.61
N ARG A 158 -10.76 14.44 27.83
CA ARG A 158 -10.97 14.26 26.39
C ARG A 158 -10.32 15.39 25.61
N PRO A 159 -9.69 15.10 24.45
CA PRO A 159 -9.23 16.15 23.56
C PRO A 159 -10.43 16.92 22.99
N THR A 160 -10.26 18.23 22.81
CA THR A 160 -11.17 19.09 22.05
C THR A 160 -10.57 19.34 20.67
N GLY A 161 -11.41 19.61 19.68
CA GLY A 161 -10.91 19.71 18.32
C GLY A 161 -12.00 19.62 17.26
N VAL A 162 -11.59 19.89 16.03
CA VAL A 162 -12.48 19.93 14.88
C VAL A 162 -12.02 18.96 13.80
N VAL A 163 -12.99 18.27 13.19
CA VAL A 163 -12.81 17.40 12.04
C VAL A 163 -13.52 18.05 10.85
N VAL A 164 -12.83 18.14 9.71
CA VAL A 164 -13.37 18.64 8.46
C VAL A 164 -13.20 17.58 7.39
N LEU A 165 -14.31 17.08 6.87
CA LEU A 165 -14.36 16.17 5.73
C LEU A 165 -14.75 16.96 4.48
N HIS A 166 -13.93 16.82 3.45
CA HIS A 166 -14.21 17.27 2.09
C HIS A 166 -14.62 16.06 1.24
N PRO A 167 -15.93 15.71 1.18
CA PRO A 167 -16.43 14.59 0.38
C PRO A 167 -16.21 14.76 -1.13
N GLY A 168 -15.91 15.99 -1.55
CA GLY A 168 -15.56 16.35 -2.94
C GLY A 168 -16.76 16.21 -3.86
N ASP A 169 -16.57 15.49 -4.97
CA ASP A 169 -17.61 15.32 -6.00
C ASP A 169 -18.50 14.09 -5.78
N VAL A 170 -18.36 13.37 -4.65
CA VAL A 170 -19.19 12.20 -4.34
C VAL A 170 -20.52 12.61 -3.76
N GLU A 171 -21.51 12.83 -4.63
CA GLU A 171 -22.89 13.11 -4.23
C GLU A 171 -23.49 11.98 -3.38
N VAL A 172 -23.04 10.73 -3.56
CA VAL A 172 -23.50 9.57 -2.78
C VAL A 172 -23.09 9.69 -1.31
N ILE A 173 -21.83 9.98 -1.00
CA ILE A 173 -21.37 10.12 0.40
C ILE A 173 -22.10 11.26 1.08
N ARG A 174 -22.24 12.39 0.37
CA ARG A 174 -22.99 13.53 0.88
C ARG A 174 -24.45 13.19 1.13
N GLY A 175 -25.15 12.58 0.17
CA GLY A 175 -26.54 12.20 0.30
C GLY A 175 -26.77 11.19 1.42
N LEU A 176 -25.83 10.26 1.63
CA LEU A 176 -25.85 9.34 2.78
C LEU A 176 -25.72 10.10 4.11
N LEU A 177 -24.82 11.08 4.20
CA LEU A 177 -24.66 11.89 5.42
C LEU A 177 -25.89 12.79 5.68
N GLU A 178 -26.42 13.42 4.64
CA GLU A 178 -27.65 14.23 4.70
C GLU A 178 -28.88 13.40 5.11
N THR A 179 -28.90 12.10 4.78
CA THR A 179 -29.97 11.18 5.18
C THR A 179 -29.73 10.61 6.59
N ALA A 180 -28.49 10.28 6.94
CA ALA A 180 -28.15 9.62 8.20
C ALA A 180 -28.18 10.58 9.40
N LEU A 181 -27.75 11.84 9.22
CA LEU A 181 -27.67 12.80 10.32
C LEU A 181 -29.03 13.14 10.94
N PRO A 182 -30.12 13.34 10.16
CA PRO A 182 -31.47 13.49 10.75
C PRO A 182 -31.97 12.25 11.48
N ILE A 183 -31.48 11.05 11.14
CA ILE A 183 -31.88 9.79 11.78
C ILE A 183 -31.13 9.60 13.11
N GLY A 184 -29.82 9.89 13.12
CA GLY A 184 -28.94 9.68 14.28
C GLY A 184 -28.74 10.90 15.18
N GLY A 185 -29.15 12.09 14.76
CA GLY A 185 -28.89 13.35 15.45
C GLY A 185 -30.13 14.23 15.58
N ARG A 186 -30.12 15.10 16.59
CA ARG A 186 -31.16 16.10 16.81
C ARG A 186 -30.79 17.40 16.11
N ALA A 187 -31.65 17.92 15.23
CA ALA A 187 -31.44 19.23 14.65
C ALA A 187 -31.37 20.31 15.75
N VAL A 188 -30.36 21.19 15.66
CA VAL A 188 -30.15 22.30 16.60
C VAL A 188 -30.02 23.63 15.85
N GLN A 189 -29.89 24.74 16.59
CA GLN A 189 -29.70 26.05 15.97
C GLN A 189 -28.51 26.01 14.99
N ALA A 190 -28.75 26.48 13.77
CA ALA A 190 -27.79 26.56 12.68
C ALA A 190 -26.54 27.33 13.11
N ILE A 191 -25.36 26.78 12.82
CA ILE A 191 -24.08 27.45 13.05
C ILE A 191 -23.66 28.13 11.77
N GLY A 192 -23.42 29.45 11.83
CA GLY A 192 -23.12 30.25 10.64
C GLY A 192 -24.20 30.17 9.56
N GLY A 193 -25.46 29.86 9.90
CA GLY A 193 -26.55 29.71 8.91
C GLY A 193 -26.56 28.38 8.17
N PHE A 194 -25.70 27.43 8.53
CA PHE A 194 -25.68 26.08 7.98
C PHE A 194 -26.44 25.08 8.87
N ALA A 195 -26.99 24.03 8.27
CA ALA A 195 -27.73 23.01 9.02
C ALA A 195 -26.79 22.28 9.99
N THR A 196 -27.17 22.24 11.26
CA THR A 196 -26.38 21.64 12.33
C THR A 196 -27.19 20.63 13.12
N TYR A 197 -26.56 19.49 13.41
CA TYR A 197 -27.12 18.38 14.16
C TYR A 197 -26.28 18.10 15.40
N ASP A 198 -26.94 17.82 16.51
CA ASP A 198 -26.36 17.35 17.77
C ASP A 198 -26.49 15.82 17.81
N VAL A 199 -25.35 15.13 17.72
CA VAL A 199 -25.27 13.67 17.73
C VAL A 199 -24.97 13.21 19.15
N GLU A 200 -25.98 12.60 19.78
CA GLU A 200 -25.92 12.04 21.14
C GLU A 200 -25.48 13.01 22.26
N GLY A 201 -25.60 14.33 22.07
CA GLY A 201 -25.14 15.31 23.05
C GLY A 201 -23.63 15.43 23.15
N GLN A 202 -22.88 14.81 22.23
CA GLN A 202 -21.42 14.73 22.29
C GLN A 202 -20.73 15.53 21.19
N VAL A 203 -21.30 15.56 19.99
CA VAL A 203 -20.67 16.16 18.82
C VAL A 203 -21.71 16.93 18.01
N PHE A 204 -21.37 18.17 17.66
CA PHE A 204 -22.09 18.95 16.67
C PHE A 204 -21.55 18.64 15.28
N VAL A 205 -22.43 18.38 14.32
CA VAL A 205 -22.10 18.16 12.92
C VAL A 205 -22.81 19.20 12.08
N THR A 206 -22.04 20.00 11.33
CA THR A 206 -22.56 21.05 10.45
C THR A 206 -22.27 20.72 8.99
N LEU A 207 -23.30 20.83 8.15
CA LEU A 207 -23.25 20.57 6.72
C LEU A 207 -23.23 21.89 5.95
N THR A 208 -22.13 22.18 5.25
CA THR A 208 -21.99 23.37 4.39
C THR A 208 -22.25 23.02 2.91
N ALA A 209 -21.90 23.90 1.97
CA ALA A 209 -22.12 23.63 0.56
C ALA A 209 -21.15 22.57 0.01
N ARG A 210 -19.99 22.34 0.63
CA ARG A 210 -18.98 21.34 0.20
C ARG A 210 -18.37 20.54 1.33
N LEU A 211 -18.51 20.96 2.59
CA LEU A 211 -17.84 20.35 3.74
C LEU A 211 -18.81 19.75 4.75
N VAL A 212 -18.27 18.80 5.51
CA VAL A 212 -18.88 18.28 6.74
C VAL A 212 -17.92 18.59 7.88
N ILE A 213 -18.37 19.42 8.82
CA ILE A 213 -17.57 19.91 9.94
C ILE A 213 -18.13 19.31 11.23
N ALA A 214 -17.29 18.65 12.02
CA ALA A 214 -17.70 18.02 13.28
C ALA A 214 -16.79 18.46 14.44
N SER A 215 -17.39 18.82 15.58
CA SER A 215 -16.67 19.17 16.81
C SER A 215 -17.57 19.03 18.04
N PRO A 216 -17.03 18.70 19.22
CA PRO A 216 -17.78 18.76 20.49
C PRO A 216 -18.15 20.19 20.91
N GLN A 217 -17.53 21.23 20.32
CA GLN A 217 -17.73 22.63 20.67
C GLN A 217 -18.27 23.43 19.48
N ARG A 218 -19.38 24.14 19.70
CA ARG A 218 -19.99 25.01 18.67
C ARG A 218 -19.02 26.10 18.17
N SER A 219 -18.25 26.69 19.08
CA SER A 219 -17.28 27.76 18.77
C SER A 219 -16.18 27.32 17.80
N GLU A 220 -15.76 26.05 17.85
CA GLU A 220 -14.74 25.53 16.93
C GLU A 220 -15.30 25.45 15.49
N ILE A 221 -16.56 25.03 15.34
CA ILE A 221 -17.25 25.01 14.05
C ILE A 221 -17.46 26.44 13.52
N GLU A 222 -17.85 27.39 14.39
CA GLU A 222 -17.98 28.80 14.05
C GLU A 222 -16.67 29.36 13.50
N GLY A 223 -15.54 29.08 14.17
CA GLY A 223 -14.22 29.49 13.70
C GLY A 223 -13.83 28.88 12.35
N VAL A 224 -14.22 27.62 12.08
CA VAL A 224 -14.04 27.02 10.75
C VAL A 224 -14.84 27.76 9.68
N ILE A 225 -16.11 28.07 9.96
CA ILE A 225 -16.98 28.77 9.01
C ILE A 225 -16.52 30.21 8.76
N GLU A 226 -16.01 30.90 9.78
CA GLU A 226 -15.45 32.25 9.64
C GLU A 226 -14.24 32.24 8.69
N ARG A 227 -13.28 31.33 8.91
CA ARG A 227 -12.12 31.14 8.04
C ARG A 227 -12.50 30.72 6.62
N LEU A 228 -13.59 29.96 6.47
CA LEU A 228 -14.15 29.57 5.17
C LEU A 228 -14.73 30.74 4.37
N ARG A 229 -15.29 31.76 5.05
CA ARG A 229 -15.94 32.91 4.41
C ARG A 229 -14.96 34.01 4.04
N ASP A 230 -14.19 34.46 5.02
CA ASP A 230 -13.49 35.73 4.93
C ASP A 230 -11.97 35.55 4.73
N GLY A 231 -11.45 34.34 4.98
CA GLY A 231 -10.01 34.02 4.88
C GLY A 231 -9.09 34.87 5.77
N GLY A 232 -9.65 35.77 6.60
CA GLY A 232 -8.91 36.77 7.37
C GLY A 232 -8.60 36.36 8.80
N SER A 233 -9.29 35.36 9.36
CA SER A 233 -9.00 34.86 10.71
C SER A 233 -7.75 33.99 10.68
N ALA A 234 -6.90 34.14 11.69
CA ALA A 234 -5.63 33.41 11.75
C ALA A 234 -5.85 31.89 11.72
N SER A 235 -5.13 31.22 10.83
CA SER A 235 -5.21 29.78 10.62
C SER A 235 -3.91 29.06 10.96
N LEU A 236 -3.95 27.73 10.98
CA LEU A 236 -2.74 26.90 11.11
C LEU A 236 -1.74 27.17 9.98
N ALA A 237 -2.23 27.48 8.77
CA ALA A 237 -1.39 27.83 7.62
C ALA A 237 -0.65 29.16 7.80
N ASP A 238 -1.20 30.10 8.57
CA ASP A 238 -0.60 31.42 8.83
C ASP A 238 0.50 31.38 9.90
N ASN A 239 0.59 30.28 10.64
CA ASN A 239 1.63 30.09 11.63
C ASN A 239 2.98 29.91 10.93
N ALA A 240 3.81 30.95 10.89
CA ALA A 240 5.09 30.97 10.18
C ALA A 240 6.02 29.78 10.51
N ARG A 241 5.95 29.23 11.73
CA ARG A 241 6.73 28.04 12.12
C ARG A 241 6.25 26.76 11.45
N VAL A 242 4.95 26.68 11.20
CA VAL A 242 4.27 25.49 10.68
C VAL A 242 4.08 25.58 9.16
N ALA A 243 3.97 26.79 8.61
CA ALA A 243 3.78 27.04 7.19
C ALA A 243 4.84 26.37 6.29
N GLU A 244 6.12 26.37 6.71
CA GLU A 244 7.18 25.66 5.98
C GLU A 244 7.04 24.13 6.06
N LEU A 245 6.55 23.61 7.19
CA LEU A 245 6.33 22.18 7.37
C LEU A 245 5.11 21.70 6.54
N LEU A 246 4.04 22.50 6.52
CA LEU A 246 2.82 22.23 5.76
C LEU A 246 3.05 22.22 4.25
N ARG A 247 3.99 23.02 3.73
CA ARG A 247 4.36 23.00 2.31
C ARG A 247 4.87 21.63 1.83
N GLN A 248 5.22 20.73 2.75
CA GLN A 248 5.71 19.38 2.42
C GLN A 248 4.58 18.34 2.29
N ARG A 249 3.30 18.73 2.45
CA ARG A 249 2.16 17.79 2.47
C ARG A 249 1.64 17.34 1.11
N ASP A 250 1.84 18.13 0.05
CA ASP A 250 1.03 18.02 -1.18
C ASP A 250 1.14 16.63 -1.87
N ASP A 251 2.26 15.94 -1.67
CA ASP A 251 2.52 14.61 -2.22
C ASP A 251 2.18 13.45 -1.27
N ALA A 252 1.69 13.74 -0.07
CA ALA A 252 1.40 12.73 0.95
C ALA A 252 -0.04 12.24 0.87
N LEU A 253 -0.25 10.94 1.14
CA LEU A 253 -1.58 10.41 1.43
C LEU A 253 -2.00 10.79 2.85
N VAL A 254 -1.08 10.63 3.80
CA VAL A 254 -1.26 10.98 5.20
C VAL A 254 -0.20 12.00 5.56
N TYR A 255 -0.62 13.11 6.15
CA TYR A 255 0.25 14.11 6.77
C TYR A 255 -0.17 14.29 8.22
N PHE A 256 0.78 14.41 9.14
CA PHE A 256 0.50 14.80 10.51
C PHE A 256 1.54 15.78 11.03
N PHE A 257 1.10 16.59 11.98
CA PHE A 257 1.89 17.60 12.67
C PHE A 257 1.48 17.64 14.14
N VAL A 258 2.46 17.75 15.03
CA VAL A 258 2.25 17.90 16.46
C VAL A 258 3.08 19.09 16.92
N ASN A 259 2.42 20.13 17.42
CA ASN A 259 3.04 21.29 18.04
C ASN A 259 3.38 20.96 19.49
N ALA A 260 4.66 20.76 19.78
CA ALA A 260 5.07 20.28 21.09
C ALA A 260 4.93 21.35 22.18
N LYS A 261 5.24 22.62 21.88
CA LYS A 261 5.24 23.71 22.88
C LYS A 261 3.96 23.79 23.73
N PRO A 262 2.74 23.84 23.14
CA PRO A 262 1.52 23.91 23.92
C PRO A 262 1.11 22.56 24.54
N ILE A 263 1.63 21.43 24.05
CA ILE A 263 1.38 20.09 24.61
C ILE A 263 2.29 19.79 25.82
N MET A 264 3.48 20.40 25.87
CA MET A 264 4.48 20.12 26.91
C MET A 264 3.97 20.26 28.35
N PRO A 265 3.16 21.28 28.72
CA PRO A 265 2.59 21.36 30.07
C PRO A 265 1.75 20.13 30.44
N LEU A 266 0.98 19.58 29.50
CA LEU A 266 0.15 18.39 29.72
C LEU A 266 1.01 17.14 29.89
N VAL A 267 2.04 16.98 29.06
CA VAL A 267 3.02 15.88 29.17
C VAL A 267 3.74 15.96 30.51
N ASN A 268 4.21 17.15 30.91
CA ASN A 268 4.88 17.37 32.18
C ASN A 268 3.94 17.09 33.37
N GLY A 269 2.67 17.48 33.28
CA GLY A 269 1.65 17.17 34.28
C GLY A 269 1.39 15.67 34.40
N ALA A 270 1.23 14.97 33.28
CA ALA A 270 1.05 13.51 33.26
C ALA A 270 2.28 12.77 33.82
N LEU A 271 3.49 13.21 33.46
CA LEU A 271 4.75 12.66 33.98
C LEU A 271 4.90 12.91 35.48
N ALA A 272 4.50 14.09 35.97
CA ALA A 272 4.52 14.41 37.40
C ALA A 272 3.55 13.52 38.19
N MET A 273 2.35 13.27 37.66
CA MET A 273 1.36 12.37 38.28
C MET A 273 1.78 10.90 38.25
N GLY A 274 2.42 10.45 37.17
CA GLY A 274 2.82 9.05 36.97
C GLY A 274 4.11 8.63 37.67
N GLY A 275 4.90 9.57 38.19
CA GLY A 275 6.21 9.22 38.75
C GLY A 275 7.01 10.38 39.33
N GLY A 276 6.37 11.43 39.86
CA GLY A 276 7.01 12.66 40.36
C GLY A 276 8.08 12.52 41.45
N HIS A 277 8.46 11.29 41.83
CA HIS A 277 9.55 10.99 42.76
C HIS A 277 10.64 10.07 42.16
N SER A 278 10.51 9.61 40.91
CA SER A 278 11.53 8.78 40.27
C SER A 278 12.68 9.66 39.77
N ARG A 279 13.86 9.46 40.35
CA ARG A 279 15.09 10.16 39.98
C ARG A 279 15.44 9.94 38.50
N GLU A 280 15.07 8.77 37.98
CA GLU A 280 15.25 8.33 36.61
C GLU A 280 14.46 9.21 35.63
N LEU A 281 13.21 9.57 35.95
CA LEU A 281 12.38 10.40 35.08
C LEU A 281 12.86 11.85 35.06
N ALA A 282 13.27 12.39 36.21
CA ALA A 282 13.87 13.72 36.28
C ALA A 282 15.18 13.79 35.47
N LEU A 283 16.01 12.74 35.56
CA LEU A 283 17.22 12.61 34.74
C LEU A 283 16.87 12.52 33.25
N ALA A 284 15.88 11.70 32.87
CA ALA A 284 15.44 11.58 31.49
C ALA A 284 14.93 12.91 30.92
N GLN A 285 14.11 13.66 31.67
CA GLN A 285 13.64 14.99 31.27
C GLN A 285 14.80 15.98 31.08
N ALA A 286 15.77 15.99 32.00
CA ALA A 286 16.95 16.85 31.91
C ALA A 286 17.84 16.50 30.70
N LEU A 287 18.00 15.20 30.40
CA LEU A 287 18.80 14.74 29.26
C LEU A 287 18.10 14.98 27.91
N LEU A 288 16.77 14.85 27.86
CA LEU A 288 15.99 15.00 26.63
C LEU A 288 15.65 16.47 26.31
N ASP A 289 15.71 17.39 27.28
CA ASP A 289 15.34 18.80 27.09
C ASP A 289 14.02 18.95 26.32
N LEU A 290 12.94 18.34 26.83
CA LEU A 290 11.66 18.28 26.12
C LEU A 290 11.05 19.67 25.84
N ASN A 291 11.47 20.71 26.60
CA ASN A 291 11.06 22.09 26.36
C ASN A 291 11.62 22.66 25.05
N SER A 292 12.71 22.08 24.54
CA SER A 292 13.27 22.43 23.23
C SER A 292 12.55 21.76 22.07
N LEU A 293 11.68 20.77 22.30
CA LEU A 293 10.90 20.15 21.24
C LEU A 293 9.91 21.18 20.67
N GLU A 294 10.02 21.46 19.37
CA GLU A 294 9.14 22.41 18.68
C GLU A 294 7.99 21.69 17.97
N ALA A 295 8.33 20.68 17.17
CA ALA A 295 7.34 19.97 16.38
C ALA A 295 7.75 18.52 16.09
N VAL A 296 6.75 17.67 15.92
CA VAL A 296 6.90 16.37 15.26
C VAL A 296 6.04 16.39 14.00
N VAL A 297 6.65 16.09 12.87
CA VAL A 297 5.98 16.03 11.57
C VAL A 297 6.12 14.63 11.03
N GLY A 298 5.09 14.12 10.37
CA GLY A 298 5.28 12.95 9.56
C GLY A 298 4.35 12.90 8.37
N ARG A 299 4.78 12.20 7.35
CA ARG A 299 4.02 11.99 6.13
C ARG A 299 4.28 10.60 5.57
N ALA A 300 3.25 10.04 4.96
CA ALA A 300 3.33 8.78 4.23
C ALA A 300 2.50 8.90 2.95
N GLY A 301 2.92 8.24 1.87
CA GLY A 301 2.22 8.36 0.60
C GLY A 301 2.70 7.44 -0.49
N VAL A 302 2.08 7.62 -1.65
CA VAL A 302 2.33 6.90 -2.89
C VAL A 302 2.86 7.90 -3.92
N ARG A 303 4.06 7.64 -4.45
CA ARG A 303 4.71 8.35 -5.56
C ARG A 303 4.68 7.49 -6.79
N ASP A 304 4.94 8.06 -7.96
CA ASP A 304 4.97 7.35 -9.25
C ASP A 304 5.87 6.10 -9.24
N ASP A 305 6.89 6.08 -8.40
CA ASP A 305 7.85 4.98 -8.29
C ASP A 305 7.69 4.11 -7.04
N GLY A 306 6.77 4.39 -6.11
CA GLY A 306 6.48 3.50 -4.98
C GLY A 306 5.93 4.17 -3.72
N LEU A 307 6.23 3.58 -2.57
CA LEU A 307 5.74 4.02 -1.25
C LEU A 307 6.82 4.79 -0.49
N PHE A 308 6.42 5.78 0.30
CA PHE A 308 7.35 6.47 1.21
C PHE A 308 6.73 6.76 2.57
N ILE A 309 7.61 6.87 3.56
CA ILE A 309 7.37 7.39 4.91
C ILE A 309 8.49 8.36 5.26
N ASP A 310 8.15 9.45 5.92
CA ASP A 310 9.08 10.51 6.30
C ASP A 310 8.59 11.14 7.58
N ALA A 311 9.38 11.02 8.65
CA ALA A 311 9.06 11.56 9.97
C ALA A 311 10.22 12.41 10.47
N SER A 312 9.93 13.60 10.99
CA SER A 312 10.92 14.51 11.53
C SER A 312 10.54 15.03 12.91
N VAL A 313 11.56 15.16 13.75
CA VAL A 313 11.51 15.79 15.06
C VAL A 313 12.31 17.08 14.96
N HIS A 314 11.66 18.21 15.26
CA HIS A 314 12.25 19.54 15.22
C HIS A 314 12.46 20.06 16.64
N LEU A 315 13.68 20.50 16.91
CA LEU A 315 14.14 21.10 18.16
C LEU A 315 14.38 22.59 17.93
N ALA A 316 14.31 23.37 19.01
CA ALA A 316 14.58 24.79 18.97
C ALA A 316 16.05 25.04 18.65
N GLU A 317 16.35 26.17 18.01
CA GLU A 317 17.72 26.61 17.80
C GLU A 317 18.45 26.75 19.16
N GLY A 318 19.66 26.18 19.26
CA GLY A 318 20.43 26.21 20.50
C GLY A 318 19.92 25.28 21.61
N HIS A 319 19.10 24.27 21.29
CA HIS A 319 18.62 23.28 22.26
C HIS A 319 19.76 22.62 23.05
N ARG A 320 19.44 22.10 24.24
CA ARG A 320 20.39 21.39 25.12
C ARG A 320 20.11 19.90 25.25
N ASN A 321 19.25 19.33 24.41
CA ASN A 321 19.00 17.89 24.34
C ASN A 321 20.32 17.10 24.19
N LEU A 322 20.79 16.53 25.31
CA LEU A 322 22.05 15.82 25.42
C LEU A 322 22.00 14.47 24.70
N VAL A 323 20.84 13.80 24.75
CA VAL A 323 20.63 12.54 24.03
C VAL A 323 20.79 12.76 22.54
N TYR A 324 20.13 13.78 21.98
CA TYR A 324 20.24 14.12 20.58
C TYR A 324 21.68 14.49 20.20
N ASN A 325 22.33 15.37 20.96
CA ASN A 325 23.72 15.76 20.69
C ASN A 325 24.71 14.58 20.78
N PHE A 326 24.43 13.58 21.61
CA PHE A 326 25.25 12.37 21.74
C PHE A 326 25.07 11.40 20.58
N VAL A 327 23.84 11.25 20.07
CA VAL A 327 23.54 10.36 18.92
C VAL A 327 23.65 11.07 17.57
N ARG A 328 23.93 12.37 17.55
CA ARG A 328 24.09 13.15 16.32
C ARG A 328 25.37 12.74 15.63
N LEU A 329 25.23 12.17 14.44
CA LEU A 329 26.31 11.87 13.53
C LEU A 329 26.51 13.03 12.56
N PRO A 330 27.73 13.19 12.02
CA PRO A 330 27.99 14.17 10.98
C PRO A 330 27.27 13.82 9.68
N THR A 331 27.32 14.72 8.70
CA THR A 331 26.79 14.46 7.38
C THR A 331 27.65 13.44 6.63
N LEU A 332 26.99 12.51 5.94
CA LEU A 332 27.59 11.52 5.08
C LEU A 332 28.30 12.20 3.91
N ASP A 333 29.59 11.94 3.77
CA ASP A 333 30.37 12.47 2.66
C ASP A 333 29.94 11.79 1.35
N GLU A 334 29.55 12.60 0.37
CA GLU A 334 29.24 12.12 -0.97
C GLU A 334 30.42 11.35 -1.59
N ALA A 335 31.65 11.71 -1.24
CA ALA A 335 32.84 11.02 -1.71
C ALA A 335 32.82 9.53 -1.36
N ALA A 336 32.35 9.15 -0.17
CA ALA A 336 32.28 7.74 0.24
C ALA A 336 31.27 6.95 -0.62
N LEU A 337 30.14 7.55 -0.97
CA LEU A 337 29.15 6.93 -1.85
C LEU A 337 29.66 6.79 -3.29
N ARG A 338 30.51 7.72 -3.77
CA ARG A 338 31.13 7.63 -5.11
C ARG A 338 32.02 6.40 -5.29
N ARG A 339 32.30 5.65 -4.24
CA ARG A 339 33.27 4.56 -4.20
C ARG A 339 32.62 3.20 -4.04
N VAL A 340 31.33 3.20 -3.73
CA VAL A 340 30.48 2.03 -3.83
C VAL A 340 30.22 1.78 -5.32
N PRO A 341 30.57 0.59 -5.86
CA PRO A 341 30.36 0.30 -7.28
C PRO A 341 28.87 0.15 -7.62
N PRO A 342 28.47 0.29 -8.89
CA PRO A 342 27.14 -0.13 -9.32
C PRO A 342 26.99 -1.67 -9.23
N GLY A 343 25.76 -2.14 -9.18
CA GLY A 343 25.41 -3.56 -9.08
C GLY A 343 25.34 -4.08 -7.64
N VAL A 344 25.40 -3.20 -6.63
CA VAL A 344 25.28 -3.56 -5.21
C VAL A 344 23.89 -4.13 -4.90
N ALA A 345 23.86 -5.20 -4.12
CA ALA A 345 22.65 -5.79 -3.59
C ALA A 345 22.14 -5.04 -2.36
N ALA A 346 23.03 -4.72 -1.43
CA ALA A 346 22.73 -3.95 -0.22
C ALA A 346 23.89 -3.03 0.16
N LEU A 347 23.58 -1.86 0.68
CA LEU A 347 24.51 -0.83 1.15
C LEU A 347 24.04 -0.33 2.52
N ALA A 348 24.97 -0.21 3.47
CA ALA A 348 24.79 0.54 4.70
C ALA A 348 25.96 1.51 4.84
N ALA A 349 25.68 2.80 4.98
CA ALA A 349 26.70 3.82 5.16
C ALA A 349 26.36 4.75 6.32
N LEU A 350 27.37 5.15 7.08
CA LEU A 350 27.23 6.11 8.17
C LEU A 350 28.46 7.01 8.28
N ALA A 351 28.23 8.27 8.61
CA ALA A 351 29.29 9.20 8.94
C ALA A 351 29.71 9.02 10.41
N ILE A 352 31.02 8.98 10.66
CA ILE A 352 31.61 8.82 12.00
C ILE A 352 32.17 10.15 12.49
N ASN A 353 32.93 10.85 11.63
CA ASN A 353 33.49 12.17 11.94
C ASN A 353 33.27 13.12 10.76
N GLU A 354 33.26 14.42 11.05
CA GLU A 354 33.26 15.43 10.00
C GLU A 354 34.44 15.23 9.04
N PRO A 355 34.23 15.45 7.73
CA PRO A 355 35.31 15.47 6.75
C PRO A 355 36.24 16.64 7.08
N GLY A 356 37.22 16.38 7.95
CA GLY A 356 38.22 17.37 8.31
C GLY A 356 39.11 17.67 7.11
N ARG A 357 39.49 18.94 6.94
CA ARG A 357 40.67 19.27 6.14
C ARG A 357 41.83 18.51 6.78
N ALA A 358 42.46 17.60 6.05
CA ALA A 358 43.69 16.97 6.49
C ALA A 358 44.64 18.10 6.93
N ALA A 359 45.00 18.12 8.21
CA ALA A 359 45.97 19.09 8.68
C ALA A 359 47.25 18.87 7.85
N PRO A 360 47.84 19.92 7.25
CA PRO A 360 49.05 19.76 6.46
C PRO A 360 50.10 19.08 7.34
N ARG A 361 50.48 17.86 6.97
CA ARG A 361 51.43 17.08 7.74
C ARG A 361 52.79 17.77 7.65
N PRO A 362 53.44 18.12 8.77
CA PRO A 362 54.82 18.58 8.72
C PRO A 362 55.65 17.46 8.09
N ALA A 363 56.37 17.81 7.02
CA ALA A 363 57.22 16.85 6.31
C ALA A 363 58.31 16.34 7.26
N ALA A 364 58.48 15.01 7.31
CA ALA A 364 59.61 14.29 7.89
C ALA A 364 59.56 13.74 9.33
N GLU A 365 58.46 13.84 10.09
CA GLU A 365 58.37 13.07 11.35
C GLU A 365 57.97 11.62 11.09
N ALA A 366 58.84 10.70 11.55
CA ALA A 366 58.57 9.27 11.59
C ALA A 366 57.21 9.03 12.26
N PRO A 367 56.38 8.09 11.75
CA PRO A 367 55.06 7.85 12.30
C PRO A 367 55.20 7.53 13.80
N PRO A 368 54.46 8.24 14.68
CA PRO A 368 54.57 8.02 16.12
C PRO A 368 54.27 6.56 16.45
N ALA A 369 55.01 5.97 17.39
CA ALA A 369 54.79 4.61 17.83
C ALA A 369 53.39 4.49 18.44
N ILE A 370 52.49 3.77 17.76
CA ILE A 370 51.11 3.57 18.21
C ILE A 370 51.10 2.37 19.16
N SER A 371 50.73 2.60 20.43
CA SER A 371 50.51 1.51 21.39
C SER A 371 49.27 0.70 21.00
N ALA A 372 49.23 -0.59 21.34
CA ALA A 372 48.06 -1.43 21.12
C ALA A 372 46.78 -0.86 21.75
N LEU A 373 46.92 -0.12 22.87
CA LEU A 373 45.81 0.56 23.55
C LEU A 373 45.28 1.78 22.77
N ASP A 374 46.11 2.39 21.92
CA ASP A 374 45.74 3.58 21.15
C ASP A 374 45.11 3.22 19.79
N ILE A 375 45.27 1.98 19.30
CA ILE A 375 44.79 1.56 17.96
C ILE A 375 43.30 1.91 17.79
N GLY A 376 42.46 1.62 18.79
CA GLY A 376 41.03 1.94 18.72
C GLY A 376 40.79 3.44 18.55
N ARG A 377 41.35 4.27 19.44
CA ARG A 377 41.18 5.72 19.39
C ARG A 377 41.68 6.31 18.08
N GLU A 378 42.85 5.89 17.61
CA GLU A 378 43.46 6.40 16.39
C GLU A 378 42.69 5.99 15.13
N VAL A 379 42.17 4.75 15.07
CA VAL A 379 41.30 4.30 13.98
C VAL A 379 40.02 5.15 13.96
N PHE A 380 39.30 5.26 15.09
CA PHE A 380 38.06 6.03 15.12
C PHE A 380 38.29 7.52 14.86
N ALA A 381 39.36 8.14 15.36
CA ALA A 381 39.65 9.56 15.13
C ALA A 381 39.97 9.88 13.66
N ASN A 382 40.49 8.89 12.92
CA ASN A 382 40.88 9.04 11.53
C ASN A 382 39.77 8.69 10.54
N LEU A 383 38.76 7.90 10.95
CA LEU A 383 37.62 7.53 10.10
C LEU A 383 36.64 8.70 9.96
N THR A 384 36.25 9.03 8.72
CA THR A 384 35.21 10.04 8.46
C THR A 384 33.89 9.37 8.11
N THR A 385 33.91 8.39 7.21
CA THR A 385 32.71 7.67 6.75
C THR A 385 33.02 6.19 6.59
N LEU A 386 32.02 5.36 6.92
CA LEU A 386 32.02 3.94 6.73
C LEU A 386 30.90 3.56 5.75
N ALA A 387 31.20 2.77 4.74
CA ALA A 387 30.21 2.20 3.83
C ALA A 387 30.46 0.69 3.66
N LEU A 388 29.53 -0.12 4.15
CA LEU A 388 29.49 -1.57 3.96
C LEU A 388 28.55 -1.89 2.82
N PHE A 389 28.98 -2.68 1.84
CA PHE A 389 28.10 -3.17 0.79
C PHE A 389 28.31 -4.64 0.48
N VAL A 390 27.31 -5.25 -0.14
CA VAL A 390 27.34 -6.62 -0.63
C VAL A 390 26.93 -6.64 -2.10
N LEU A 391 27.62 -7.43 -2.91
CA LEU A 391 27.39 -7.61 -4.33
C LEU A 391 26.80 -9.01 -4.59
N PRO A 392 25.97 -9.17 -5.62
CA PRO A 392 25.61 -10.49 -6.11
C PRO A 392 26.84 -11.27 -6.59
N PRO A 393 26.84 -12.60 -6.40
CA PRO A 393 27.91 -13.48 -6.88
C PRO A 393 28.07 -13.42 -8.40
N ASP A 394 29.31 -13.34 -8.90
CA ASP A 394 29.62 -13.21 -10.34
C ASP A 394 30.34 -14.42 -10.97
N GLY A 395 30.32 -15.59 -10.32
CA GLY A 395 31.01 -16.79 -10.82
C GLY A 395 31.43 -17.76 -9.73
N GLU A 396 32.59 -18.43 -9.87
CA GLU A 396 33.22 -19.22 -8.80
C GLU A 396 33.92 -18.28 -7.80
N GLY A 397 33.16 -17.75 -6.84
CA GLY A 397 33.70 -16.94 -5.76
C GLY A 397 34.64 -17.74 -4.86
N GLU A 398 35.44 -17.03 -4.05
CA GLU A 398 36.36 -17.66 -3.09
C GLU A 398 35.57 -18.57 -2.13
N ARG A 399 36.07 -19.78 -1.92
CA ARG A 399 35.45 -20.80 -1.07
C ARG A 399 36.33 -21.09 0.12
N VAL A 400 35.70 -21.18 1.28
CA VAL A 400 36.29 -21.65 2.53
C VAL A 400 35.63 -22.97 2.88
N GLY A 401 36.34 -24.06 2.64
CA GLY A 401 35.74 -25.40 2.59
C GLY A 401 34.64 -25.46 1.54
N ASN A 402 33.42 -25.81 1.96
CA ASN A 402 32.23 -25.87 1.09
C ASN A 402 31.41 -24.58 1.10
N VAL A 403 31.77 -23.59 1.92
CA VAL A 403 31.02 -22.34 2.07
C VAL A 403 31.61 -21.29 1.15
N ARG A 404 30.76 -20.64 0.36
CA ARG A 404 31.16 -19.51 -0.48
C ARG A 404 31.25 -18.24 0.37
N VAL A 405 32.35 -17.52 0.26
CA VAL A 405 32.52 -16.23 0.93
C VAL A 405 31.64 -15.19 0.21
N PRO A 406 30.84 -14.39 0.94
CA PRO A 406 30.01 -13.37 0.31
C PRO A 406 30.88 -12.27 -0.31
N ASP A 407 30.46 -11.77 -1.47
CA ASP A 407 31.11 -10.65 -2.14
C ASP A 407 30.75 -9.33 -1.44
N ALA A 408 31.28 -9.14 -0.23
CA ALA A 408 31.07 -7.98 0.60
C ALA A 408 32.33 -7.12 0.68
N ALA A 409 32.20 -5.82 0.85
CA ALA A 409 33.34 -4.96 1.15
C ALA A 409 32.95 -3.78 2.04
N LEU A 410 33.95 -3.32 2.78
CA LEU A 410 33.92 -2.18 3.67
C LEU A 410 34.81 -1.08 3.09
N VAL A 411 34.20 0.04 2.73
CA VAL A 411 34.89 1.26 2.31
C VAL A 411 35.00 2.19 3.51
N LEU A 412 36.22 2.63 3.79
CA LEU A 412 36.54 3.55 4.86
C LEU A 412 37.11 4.82 4.25
N ALA A 413 36.37 5.92 4.33
CA ALA A 413 36.91 7.24 4.09
C ALA A 413 37.68 7.70 5.33
N VAL A 414 38.90 8.18 5.15
CA VAL A 414 39.84 8.46 6.24
C VAL A 414 40.56 9.79 6.04
N LYS A 415 40.94 10.47 7.12
CA LYS A 415 41.67 11.76 7.04
C LYS A 415 43.12 11.57 6.60
N ASP A 416 43.80 10.54 7.11
CA ASP A 416 45.16 10.12 6.72
C ASP A 416 45.14 8.66 6.22
N PRO A 417 45.15 8.43 4.89
CA PRO A 417 45.11 7.10 4.30
C PRO A 417 46.30 6.23 4.65
N ALA A 418 47.51 6.81 4.71
CA ALA A 418 48.73 6.08 5.00
C ALA A 418 48.74 5.59 6.46
N LYS A 419 48.31 6.46 7.39
CA LYS A 419 48.14 6.08 8.80
C LYS A 419 47.09 4.99 8.96
N SER A 420 45.94 5.12 8.30
CA SER A 420 44.90 4.09 8.35
C SER A 420 45.36 2.77 7.72
N GLU A 421 46.03 2.79 6.57
CA GLU A 421 46.55 1.58 5.94
C GLU A 421 47.52 0.85 6.87
N ALA A 422 48.41 1.59 7.55
CA ALA A 422 49.33 1.04 8.54
C ALA A 422 48.60 0.42 9.74
N LEU A 423 47.64 1.15 10.32
CA LEU A 423 46.81 0.68 11.45
C LEU A 423 46.04 -0.59 11.10
N TRP A 424 45.34 -0.60 9.96
CA TRP A 424 44.56 -1.75 9.52
C TRP A 424 45.45 -2.93 9.10
N SER A 425 46.59 -2.68 8.47
CA SER A 425 47.57 -3.74 8.17
C SER A 425 48.11 -4.38 9.44
N GLN A 426 48.44 -3.58 10.45
CA GLN A 426 48.92 -4.10 11.74
C GLN A 426 47.82 -4.90 12.45
N ALA A 427 46.58 -4.39 12.49
CA ALA A 427 45.45 -5.09 13.11
C ALA A 427 45.17 -6.45 12.43
N LEU A 428 45.08 -6.47 11.10
CA LEU A 428 44.87 -7.71 10.33
C LEU A 428 46.07 -8.66 10.41
N GLY A 429 47.29 -8.12 10.46
CA GLY A 429 48.53 -8.86 10.65
C GLY A 429 48.59 -9.56 12.01
N ILE A 430 48.26 -8.87 13.09
CA ILE A 430 48.18 -9.44 14.45
C ILE A 430 47.13 -10.56 14.47
N ALA A 431 45.96 -10.35 13.86
CA ALA A 431 44.93 -11.38 13.76
C ALA A 431 45.42 -12.62 12.99
N SER A 432 46.12 -12.43 11.86
CA SER A 432 46.70 -13.50 11.06
C SER A 432 47.74 -14.33 11.83
N VAL A 433 48.64 -13.66 12.56
CA VAL A 433 49.67 -14.31 13.40
C VAL A 433 49.05 -15.03 14.59
N ALA A 434 48.10 -14.40 15.29
CA ALA A 434 47.40 -15.01 16.42
C ALA A 434 46.65 -16.29 16.01
N MET A 435 46.24 -16.38 14.75
CA MET A 435 45.59 -17.54 14.15
C MET A 435 46.59 -18.53 13.52
N GLY A 436 47.89 -18.25 13.53
CA GLY A 436 48.94 -19.14 12.99
C GLY A 436 48.96 -19.25 11.45
N THR A 437 48.41 -18.26 10.73
CA THR A 437 48.12 -18.38 9.29
C THR A 437 48.95 -17.45 8.38
N GLY A 438 49.76 -16.53 8.93
CA GLY A 438 50.52 -15.58 8.11
C GLY A 438 51.48 -14.68 8.86
N ALA A 439 52.07 -13.72 8.13
CA ALA A 439 52.99 -12.70 8.65
C ALA A 439 52.25 -11.39 8.93
N ILE A 440 52.78 -10.58 9.85
CA ILE A 440 52.19 -9.29 10.28
C ILE A 440 51.99 -8.33 9.08
N GLU A 441 52.90 -8.33 8.12
CA GLU A 441 52.84 -7.40 6.97
C GLU A 441 51.80 -7.80 5.89
N GLY A 442 51.29 -9.04 5.94
CA GLY A 442 50.51 -9.64 4.87
C GLY A 442 51.34 -9.90 3.61
N SER A 443 50.68 -10.33 2.52
CA SER A 443 51.32 -10.49 1.20
C SER A 443 50.73 -9.54 0.17
N ARG A 444 51.57 -8.89 -0.64
CA ARG A 444 51.13 -7.96 -1.70
C ARG A 444 50.71 -8.72 -2.95
N ARG A 445 49.61 -8.29 -3.55
CA ARG A 445 49.08 -8.79 -4.83
C ARG A 445 48.61 -7.61 -5.67
N THR A 446 48.54 -7.80 -6.98
CA THR A 446 47.95 -6.83 -7.90
C THR A 446 46.54 -7.27 -8.28
N ILE A 447 45.56 -6.39 -8.13
CA ILE A 447 44.16 -6.61 -8.54
C ILE A 447 43.73 -5.37 -9.34
N GLU A 448 43.27 -5.53 -10.57
CA GLU A 448 42.90 -4.41 -11.46
C GLU A 448 43.99 -3.32 -11.56
N GLY A 449 45.27 -3.72 -11.55
CA GLY A 449 46.41 -2.81 -11.62
C GLY A 449 46.80 -2.14 -10.30
N GLU A 450 46.02 -2.29 -9.24
CA GLU A 450 46.27 -1.68 -7.94
C GLU A 450 46.97 -2.65 -6.97
N SER A 451 47.81 -2.11 -6.08
CA SER A 451 48.49 -2.88 -5.04
C SER A 451 47.54 -3.17 -3.88
N VAL A 452 47.25 -4.45 -3.66
CA VAL A 452 46.35 -4.94 -2.60
C VAL A 452 47.12 -5.84 -1.64
N ARG A 453 47.05 -5.55 -0.34
CA ARG A 453 47.57 -6.43 0.70
C ARG A 453 46.58 -7.54 1.00
N THR A 454 47.08 -8.73 1.28
CA THR A 454 46.26 -9.90 1.61
C THR A 454 46.72 -10.51 2.92
N PHE A 455 45.74 -10.83 3.77
CA PHE A 455 45.94 -11.42 5.09
C PHE A 455 45.13 -12.71 5.13
N ARG A 456 45.73 -13.82 5.54
CA ARG A 456 45.00 -15.06 5.79
C ARG A 456 44.57 -15.07 7.26
N LEU A 457 43.30 -15.34 7.50
CA LEU A 457 42.74 -15.55 8.84
C LEU A 457 42.50 -17.06 9.04
N ALA A 458 42.00 -17.46 10.22
CA ALA A 458 41.63 -18.85 10.48
C ALA A 458 40.58 -19.35 9.47
N ASP A 459 40.51 -20.67 9.37
CA ASP A 459 39.65 -21.40 8.42
C ASP A 459 39.95 -21.11 6.95
N GLY A 460 41.01 -20.36 6.63
CA GLY A 460 41.43 -20.09 5.26
C GLY A 460 40.75 -18.88 4.61
N VAL A 461 40.06 -18.03 5.39
CA VAL A 461 39.49 -16.77 4.90
C VAL A 461 40.62 -15.81 4.52
N THR A 462 40.65 -15.33 3.27
CA THR A 462 41.57 -14.27 2.85
C THR A 462 40.88 -12.91 2.98
N VAL A 463 41.50 -11.96 3.67
CA VAL A 463 41.09 -10.55 3.71
C VAL A 463 42.02 -9.71 2.85
N TYR A 464 41.42 -8.94 1.96
CA TYR A 464 42.05 -8.02 1.03
C TYR A 464 41.93 -6.59 1.57
N LEU A 465 43.04 -5.85 1.58
CA LEU A 465 43.13 -4.45 1.95
C LEU A 465 43.75 -3.67 0.79
N ALA A 466 42.96 -2.80 0.15
CA ALA A 466 43.42 -1.86 -0.87
C ALA A 466 43.34 -0.44 -0.32
N ALA A 467 44.38 0.37 -0.57
CA ALA A 467 44.44 1.77 -0.16
C ALA A 467 44.66 2.64 -1.40
N SER A 468 43.75 3.58 -1.69
CA SER A 468 43.88 4.44 -2.88
C SER A 468 42.96 5.67 -2.83
N ASP A 469 43.46 6.84 -3.27
CA ASP A 469 42.83 8.19 -3.22
C ASP A 469 42.02 8.48 -1.95
N GLY A 470 42.66 8.50 -0.79
CA GLY A 470 42.00 8.97 0.44
C GLY A 470 41.29 7.89 1.25
N GLU A 471 41.28 6.64 0.78
CA GLU A 471 40.33 5.63 1.27
C GLU A 471 40.98 4.25 1.41
N LEU A 472 40.35 3.43 2.25
CA LEU A 472 40.63 2.01 2.36
C LEU A 472 39.43 1.18 1.93
N LEU A 473 39.70 0.10 1.21
CA LEU A 473 38.75 -0.94 0.86
C LEU A 473 39.20 -2.24 1.52
N ILE A 474 38.37 -2.77 2.42
CA ILE A 474 38.60 -4.02 3.14
C ILE A 474 37.53 -5.02 2.71
N SER A 475 37.93 -6.20 2.26
CA SER A 475 36.97 -7.19 1.78
C SER A 475 37.47 -8.62 2.01
N PRO A 476 36.62 -9.58 2.36
CA PRO A 476 36.96 -11.00 2.31
C PRO A 476 36.85 -11.61 0.90
N SER A 477 36.49 -10.82 -0.12
CA SER A 477 36.29 -11.30 -1.50
C SER A 477 37.18 -10.56 -2.50
N ARG A 478 37.97 -11.32 -3.24
CA ARG A 478 38.73 -10.80 -4.39
C ARG A 478 37.83 -10.15 -5.44
N SER A 479 36.65 -10.74 -5.70
CA SER A 479 35.71 -10.24 -6.71
C SER A 479 35.15 -8.87 -6.31
N ALA A 480 34.76 -8.71 -5.04
CA ALA A 480 34.29 -7.42 -4.54
C ALA A 480 35.36 -6.33 -4.64
N VAL A 481 36.64 -6.64 -4.35
CA VAL A 481 37.75 -5.72 -4.57
C VAL A 481 37.91 -5.36 -6.04
N ALA A 482 38.00 -6.36 -6.92
CA ALA A 482 38.17 -6.15 -8.35
C ALA A 482 37.05 -5.28 -8.94
N ARG A 483 35.79 -5.58 -8.62
CA ARG A 483 34.63 -4.81 -9.11
C ARG A 483 34.63 -3.36 -8.62
N SER A 484 35.05 -3.13 -7.38
CA SER A 484 35.16 -1.78 -6.82
C SER A 484 36.25 -0.96 -7.52
N LEU A 485 37.42 -1.56 -7.72
CA LEU A 485 38.53 -0.92 -8.42
C LEU A 485 38.22 -0.67 -9.90
N ALA A 486 37.60 -1.63 -10.58
CA ALA A 486 37.16 -1.48 -11.97
C ALA A 486 36.10 -0.40 -12.14
N ALA A 487 35.09 -0.35 -11.25
CA ALA A 487 34.07 0.71 -11.27
C ALA A 487 34.71 2.09 -11.10
N ARG A 488 35.67 2.20 -10.18
CA ARG A 488 36.42 3.43 -9.95
C ARG A 488 37.25 3.86 -11.16
N ALA A 489 37.98 2.94 -11.80
CA ALA A 489 38.72 3.21 -13.03
C ALA A 489 37.77 3.72 -14.14
N ALA A 490 36.56 3.17 -14.20
CA ALA A 490 35.50 3.59 -15.12
C ALA A 490 34.73 4.84 -14.67
N LYS A 491 35.07 5.45 -13.52
CA LYS A 491 34.36 6.57 -12.89
C LYS A 491 32.86 6.30 -12.68
N LYS A 492 32.50 5.03 -12.46
CA LYS A 492 31.15 4.60 -12.13
C LYS A 492 30.99 4.40 -10.64
N THR A 493 29.82 4.72 -10.15
CA THR A 493 29.47 4.76 -8.73
C THR A 493 28.09 4.16 -8.52
N ILE A 494 27.66 4.04 -7.25
CA ILE A 494 26.30 3.63 -6.90
C ILE A 494 25.23 4.59 -7.43
N ARG A 495 25.57 5.85 -7.75
CA ARG A 495 24.64 6.79 -8.39
C ARG A 495 24.32 6.40 -9.82
N ASP A 496 25.23 5.70 -10.49
CA ASP A 496 25.04 5.17 -11.83
C ASP A 496 24.29 3.83 -11.83
N ASP A 497 23.92 3.34 -10.66
CA ASP A 497 23.16 2.10 -10.53
C ASP A 497 21.71 2.30 -11.01
N PRO A 498 21.21 1.45 -11.93
CA PRO A 498 19.87 1.60 -12.48
C PRO A 498 18.74 1.43 -11.45
N LEU A 499 18.99 0.70 -10.36
CA LEU A 499 17.99 0.44 -9.32
C LEU A 499 18.21 1.36 -8.11
N LEU A 500 19.43 1.41 -7.58
CA LEU A 500 19.73 2.14 -6.34
C LEU A 500 20.09 3.62 -6.58
N GLY A 501 20.48 4.02 -7.79
CA GLY A 501 20.94 5.37 -8.10
C GLY A 501 19.90 6.46 -7.81
N LYS A 502 18.61 6.18 -8.08
CA LYS A 502 17.50 7.09 -7.73
C LYS A 502 17.40 7.32 -6.23
N GLY A 503 17.53 6.25 -5.42
CA GLY A 503 17.48 6.34 -3.97
C GLY A 503 18.64 7.18 -3.42
N VAL A 504 19.84 7.02 -3.98
CA VAL A 504 21.02 7.83 -3.62
C VAL A 504 20.84 9.30 -4.01
N GLY A 505 20.30 9.56 -5.20
CA GLY A 505 20.02 10.91 -5.68
C GLY A 505 18.91 11.63 -4.88
N ALA A 506 18.10 10.88 -4.13
CA ALA A 506 17.03 11.41 -3.30
C ALA A 506 17.42 11.63 -1.84
N LEU A 507 18.68 11.37 -1.44
CA LEU A 507 19.17 11.61 -0.09
C LEU A 507 19.23 13.10 0.24
N ASP A 508 18.90 13.44 1.47
CA ASP A 508 18.98 14.81 1.99
C ASP A 508 20.45 15.22 2.18
N PRO A 509 20.83 16.49 1.93
CA PRO A 509 22.19 16.98 2.20
C PRO A 509 22.66 16.78 3.64
N HIS A 510 21.76 16.56 4.60
CA HIS A 510 22.07 16.29 6.01
C HIS A 510 21.95 14.80 6.37
N THR A 511 21.89 13.90 5.38
CA THR A 511 21.88 12.45 5.63
C THR A 511 23.15 12.04 6.37
N SER A 512 23.01 11.38 7.52
CA SER A 512 24.13 10.89 8.33
C SER A 512 24.24 9.36 8.31
N VAL A 513 23.11 8.67 8.12
CA VAL A 513 23.03 7.20 7.98
C VAL A 513 22.12 6.86 6.81
N VAL A 514 22.51 5.87 6.01
CA VAL A 514 21.67 5.33 4.94
C VAL A 514 21.82 3.81 4.86
N ALA A 515 20.71 3.11 4.71
CA ALA A 515 20.65 1.70 4.36
C ALA A 515 19.79 1.54 3.10
N MET A 516 20.29 0.78 2.12
CA MET A 516 19.62 0.56 0.84
C MET A 516 19.75 -0.90 0.43
N LEU A 517 18.74 -1.43 -0.25
CA LEU A 517 18.82 -2.76 -0.85
C LEU A 517 17.99 -2.89 -2.12
N SER A 518 18.41 -3.81 -2.99
CA SER A 518 17.65 -4.34 -4.12
C SER A 518 17.21 -5.76 -3.80
N VAL A 519 15.90 -6.00 -3.75
CA VAL A 519 15.35 -7.29 -3.33
C VAL A 519 15.83 -8.42 -4.25
N ALA A 520 15.82 -8.18 -5.56
CA ALA A 520 16.27 -9.14 -6.56
C ALA A 520 17.74 -9.54 -6.41
N ARG A 521 18.61 -8.56 -6.16
CA ARG A 521 20.05 -8.79 -5.98
C ARG A 521 20.35 -9.45 -4.64
N CYS A 522 19.61 -9.11 -3.58
CA CYS A 522 19.68 -9.84 -2.30
C CYS A 522 19.22 -11.29 -2.46
N ALA A 523 18.19 -11.54 -3.27
CA ALA A 523 17.76 -12.91 -3.58
C ALA A 523 18.80 -13.71 -4.35
N GLN A 524 19.56 -13.09 -5.26
CA GLN A 524 20.68 -13.75 -5.93
C GLN A 524 21.76 -14.21 -4.95
N ILE A 525 22.03 -13.41 -3.90
CA ILE A 525 22.93 -13.81 -2.81
C ILE A 525 22.30 -14.96 -2.01
N ALA A 526 21.03 -14.82 -1.61
CA ALA A 526 20.32 -15.83 -0.83
C ALA A 526 20.29 -17.20 -1.53
N ARG A 527 20.17 -17.26 -2.86
CA ARG A 527 20.22 -18.52 -3.65
C ARG A 527 21.47 -19.37 -3.42
N VAL A 528 22.59 -18.75 -3.04
CA VAL A 528 23.83 -19.47 -2.74
C VAL A 528 23.76 -20.20 -1.40
N TYR A 529 23.03 -19.63 -0.44
CA TYR A 529 23.02 -20.07 0.96
C TYR A 529 21.73 -20.76 1.36
N ALA A 530 20.63 -20.52 0.65
CA ALA A 530 19.32 -21.08 0.94
C ALA A 530 19.17 -22.49 0.35
N PRO A 531 18.46 -23.40 1.03
CA PRO A 531 18.09 -24.69 0.46
C PRO A 531 17.30 -24.53 -0.85
N PRO A 532 17.53 -25.38 -1.88
CA PRO A 532 16.83 -25.28 -3.16
C PRO A 532 15.30 -25.27 -3.04
N ALA A 533 14.75 -26.05 -2.10
CA ALA A 533 13.31 -26.10 -1.83
C ALA A 533 12.73 -24.76 -1.36
N ALA A 534 13.45 -24.02 -0.51
CA ALA A 534 13.03 -22.71 -0.04
C ALA A 534 13.03 -21.68 -1.19
N MET A 535 14.04 -21.74 -2.06
CA MET A 535 14.12 -20.86 -3.22
C MET A 535 13.04 -21.16 -4.26
N SER A 536 12.74 -22.43 -4.53
CA SER A 536 11.74 -22.81 -5.53
C SER A 536 10.34 -22.26 -5.20
N GLY A 537 9.97 -22.16 -3.92
CA GLY A 537 8.70 -21.56 -3.51
C GLY A 537 8.69 -20.03 -3.57
N ALA A 538 9.84 -19.39 -3.36
CA ALA A 538 9.98 -17.94 -3.37
C ALA A 538 10.18 -17.35 -4.78
N GLU A 539 10.67 -18.14 -5.74
CA GLU A 539 11.05 -17.69 -7.08
C GLU A 539 9.96 -16.87 -7.80
N PRO A 540 8.67 -17.29 -7.83
CA PRO A 540 7.62 -16.51 -8.49
C PRO A 540 7.41 -15.12 -7.85
N ILE A 541 7.60 -15.00 -6.53
CA ILE A 541 7.49 -13.72 -5.82
C ILE A 541 8.71 -12.86 -6.14
N LEU A 542 9.91 -13.44 -6.08
CA LEU A 542 11.17 -12.75 -6.35
C LEU A 542 11.25 -12.21 -7.79
N GLU A 543 10.70 -12.94 -8.76
CA GLU A 543 10.56 -12.49 -10.14
C GLU A 543 9.72 -11.20 -10.26
N THR A 544 8.65 -11.07 -9.46
CA THR A 544 7.85 -9.83 -9.46
C THR A 544 8.57 -8.66 -8.80
N MET A 545 9.58 -8.93 -7.95
CA MET A 545 10.34 -7.93 -7.18
C MET A 545 11.66 -7.53 -7.82
N GLN A 546 11.85 -7.79 -9.12
CA GLN A 546 13.10 -7.52 -9.86
C GLN A 546 13.57 -6.06 -9.75
N ASN A 547 12.63 -5.12 -9.75
CA ASN A 547 12.90 -3.69 -9.67
C ASN A 547 12.68 -3.12 -8.27
N THR A 548 12.30 -3.94 -7.30
CA THR A 548 11.97 -3.48 -5.96
C THR A 548 13.23 -3.12 -5.19
N THR A 549 13.27 -1.90 -4.69
CA THR A 549 14.34 -1.37 -3.84
C THR A 549 13.76 -0.82 -2.55
N ALA A 550 14.50 -0.92 -1.46
CA ALA A 550 14.15 -0.28 -0.20
C ALA A 550 15.28 0.65 0.24
N VAL A 551 14.91 1.81 0.79
CA VAL A 551 15.83 2.83 1.27
C VAL A 551 15.36 3.30 2.63
N VAL A 552 16.25 3.34 3.61
CA VAL A 552 16.05 3.97 4.90
C VAL A 552 17.20 4.96 5.11
N ALA A 553 16.88 6.21 5.40
CA ALA A 553 17.86 7.26 5.62
C ALA A 553 17.54 8.00 6.93
N LEU A 554 18.59 8.29 7.69
CA LEU A 554 18.58 9.18 8.83
C LEU A 554 19.27 10.48 8.42
N SER A 555 18.59 11.60 8.58
CA SER A 555 19.17 12.93 8.38
C SER A 555 19.18 13.67 9.69
N GLN A 556 20.32 14.27 10.01
CA GLN A 556 20.57 14.95 11.28
C GLN A 556 21.14 16.32 10.99
N SER A 557 20.47 17.35 11.51
CA SER A 557 20.95 18.73 11.45
C SER A 557 21.24 19.28 12.85
N ALA A 558 21.54 20.57 12.95
CA ALA A 558 21.72 21.22 14.25
C ALA A 558 20.42 21.20 15.10
N SER A 559 19.25 21.09 14.48
CA SER A 559 17.95 21.25 15.15
C SER A 559 16.87 20.29 14.67
N ALA A 560 17.19 19.28 13.86
CA ALA A 560 16.20 18.33 13.38
C ALA A 560 16.76 16.93 13.15
N LEU A 561 15.99 15.93 13.60
CA LEU A 561 16.18 14.51 13.31
C LEU A 561 15.10 14.07 12.33
N ARG A 562 15.49 13.54 11.17
CA ARG A 562 14.55 13.08 10.14
C ARG A 562 14.84 11.62 9.79
N VAL A 563 13.80 10.79 9.80
CA VAL A 563 13.83 9.39 9.35
C VAL A 563 12.99 9.28 8.11
N ARG A 564 13.60 8.82 7.02
CA ARG A 564 12.91 8.59 5.74
C ARG A 564 13.02 7.13 5.35
N GLY A 565 11.90 6.52 5.01
CA GLY A 565 11.79 5.21 4.39
C GLY A 565 11.15 5.31 3.01
N ALA A 566 11.62 4.53 2.05
CA ALA A 566 10.98 4.40 0.75
C ALA A 566 11.12 2.98 0.22
N VAL A 567 10.08 2.50 -0.46
CA VAL A 567 10.11 1.27 -1.25
C VAL A 567 9.75 1.66 -2.68
N ASN A 568 10.72 1.58 -3.58
CA ASN A 568 10.52 1.92 -4.98
C ASN A 568 10.41 0.64 -5.84
N GLY A 569 9.75 0.73 -6.99
CA GLY A 569 9.55 -0.38 -7.91
C GLY A 569 8.69 -1.48 -7.29
N LEU A 570 7.51 -1.12 -6.77
CA LEU A 570 6.58 -2.07 -6.18
C LEU A 570 6.27 -3.22 -7.17
N PRO A 571 6.19 -4.47 -6.67
CA PRO A 571 5.94 -5.61 -7.53
C PRO A 571 4.53 -5.55 -8.13
N ARG A 572 4.42 -5.88 -9.41
CA ARG A 572 3.13 -6.11 -10.05
C ARG A 572 2.60 -7.48 -9.63
N VAL A 573 1.84 -7.51 -8.54
CA VAL A 573 1.29 -8.73 -7.93
C VAL A 573 0.00 -9.22 -8.59
N GLY A 574 -0.66 -8.42 -9.44
CA GLY A 574 -1.90 -8.82 -10.13
C GLY A 574 -1.86 -10.19 -10.82
N PRO A 575 -0.81 -10.51 -11.62
CA PRO A 575 -0.64 -11.83 -12.22
C PRO A 575 -0.50 -12.95 -11.17
N LEU A 576 0.24 -12.71 -10.09
CA LEU A 576 0.46 -13.68 -9.02
C LEU A 576 -0.82 -13.96 -8.23
N VAL A 577 -1.58 -12.92 -7.88
CA VAL A 577 -2.89 -13.03 -7.22
C VAL A 577 -3.88 -13.78 -8.12
N SER A 578 -3.88 -13.48 -9.43
CA SER A 578 -4.74 -14.17 -10.39
C SER A 578 -4.40 -15.66 -10.50
N ARG A 579 -3.12 -16.02 -10.55
CA ARG A 579 -2.66 -17.41 -10.52
C ARG A 579 -3.11 -18.12 -9.24
N LEU A 580 -2.90 -17.52 -8.06
CA LEU A 580 -3.30 -18.10 -6.78
C LEU A 580 -4.82 -18.31 -6.67
N ILE A 581 -5.62 -17.37 -7.19
CA ILE A 581 -7.08 -17.50 -7.22
C ILE A 581 -7.51 -18.59 -8.20
N GLN A 582 -6.84 -18.73 -9.35
CA GLN A 582 -7.09 -19.83 -10.27
C GLN A 582 -6.74 -21.18 -9.66
N GLU A 583 -5.54 -21.34 -9.09
CA GLU A 583 -5.09 -22.56 -8.42
C GLU A 583 -6.02 -22.93 -7.26
N ARG A 584 -6.42 -21.95 -6.43
CA ARG A 584 -7.39 -22.18 -5.36
C ARG A 584 -8.77 -22.51 -5.90
N GLY A 585 -9.19 -21.90 -7.00
CA GLY A 585 -10.43 -22.22 -7.69
C GLY A 585 -10.45 -23.64 -8.25
N GLU A 586 -9.32 -24.09 -8.79
CA GLU A 586 -9.12 -25.46 -9.28
C GLU A 586 -9.08 -26.46 -8.12
N LEU A 587 -8.41 -26.14 -7.00
CA LEU A 587 -8.42 -26.94 -5.79
C LEU A 587 -9.80 -27.01 -5.15
N VAL A 588 -10.52 -25.89 -5.10
CA VAL A 588 -11.91 -25.85 -4.62
C VAL A 588 -12.80 -26.65 -5.56
N ARG A 589 -12.65 -26.56 -6.90
CA ARG A 589 -13.38 -27.40 -7.84
C ARG A 589 -13.01 -28.87 -7.72
N ALA A 590 -11.74 -29.21 -7.51
CA ALA A 590 -11.28 -30.59 -7.33
C ALA A 590 -11.77 -31.17 -6.00
N ARG A 591 -11.79 -30.37 -4.93
CA ARG A 591 -12.35 -30.73 -3.63
C ARG A 591 -13.88 -30.76 -3.64
N ASN A 592 -14.51 -29.91 -4.45
CA ASN A 592 -15.96 -29.82 -4.62
C ASN A 592 -16.48 -30.67 -5.78
N ARG A 593 -15.62 -31.41 -6.51
CA ARG A 593 -16.06 -32.62 -7.23
C ARG A 593 -16.59 -33.51 -6.13
N HIS A 594 -17.90 -33.43 -5.92
CA HIS A 594 -18.51 -34.05 -4.76
C HIS A 594 -18.17 -35.53 -4.79
N PRO A 595 -17.93 -36.17 -3.64
CA PRO A 595 -17.83 -37.63 -3.56
C PRO A 595 -18.95 -38.32 -4.35
N ALA A 596 -20.14 -37.72 -4.35
CA ALA A 596 -21.29 -38.14 -5.13
C ALA A 596 -21.12 -38.07 -6.66
N GLU A 597 -20.40 -37.08 -7.22
CA GLU A 597 -20.14 -37.05 -8.67
C GLU A 597 -19.13 -38.13 -9.08
N ALA A 598 -18.09 -38.34 -8.26
CA ALA A 598 -17.14 -39.43 -8.48
C ALA A 598 -17.83 -40.80 -8.36
N ARG A 599 -18.69 -40.97 -7.36
CA ARG A 599 -19.48 -42.19 -7.15
C ARG A 599 -20.56 -42.37 -8.21
N TRP A 600 -21.14 -41.30 -8.76
CA TRP A 600 -22.02 -41.39 -9.92
C TRP A 600 -21.27 -41.84 -11.18
N ALA A 601 -20.07 -41.32 -11.43
CA ALA A 601 -19.23 -41.79 -12.53
C ALA A 601 -18.83 -43.26 -12.36
N GLU A 602 -18.54 -43.70 -11.12
CA GLU A 602 -18.31 -45.10 -10.78
C GLU A 602 -19.56 -45.97 -11.04
N PHE A 603 -20.74 -45.52 -10.59
CA PHE A 603 -22.02 -46.18 -10.88
C PHE A 603 -22.23 -46.36 -12.39
N GLN A 604 -22.07 -45.30 -13.19
CA GLN A 604 -22.21 -45.37 -14.65
C GLN A 604 -21.18 -46.32 -15.29
N ALA A 605 -19.94 -46.34 -14.80
CA ALA A 605 -18.92 -47.27 -15.29
C ALA A 605 -19.29 -48.73 -15.01
N LEU A 606 -19.86 -49.03 -13.83
CA LEU A 606 -20.32 -50.37 -13.47
C LEU A 606 -21.53 -50.82 -14.30
N VAL A 607 -22.43 -49.88 -14.65
CA VAL A 607 -23.54 -50.12 -15.58
C VAL A 607 -23.02 -50.51 -16.96
N VAL A 608 -22.04 -49.77 -17.49
CA VAL A 608 -21.41 -50.08 -18.79
C VAL A 608 -20.70 -51.44 -18.77
N GLN A 609 -20.10 -51.81 -17.64
CA GLN A 609 -19.47 -53.13 -17.44
C GLN A 609 -20.49 -54.26 -17.23
N GLN A 610 -21.78 -53.95 -17.16
CA GLN A 610 -22.88 -54.88 -16.87
C GLN A 610 -22.76 -55.59 -15.50
N ASP A 611 -21.99 -55.02 -14.55
CA ASP A 611 -21.94 -55.50 -13.17
C ASP A 611 -23.09 -54.90 -12.36
N ARG A 612 -24.26 -55.51 -12.50
CA ARG A 612 -25.49 -55.02 -11.88
C ARG A 612 -25.40 -54.99 -10.36
N ALA A 613 -24.77 -55.99 -9.74
CA ALA A 613 -24.70 -56.09 -8.29
C ALA A 613 -23.81 -54.98 -7.71
N ALA A 614 -22.64 -54.76 -8.30
CA ALA A 614 -21.76 -53.66 -7.89
C ALA A 614 -22.37 -52.29 -8.17
N ALA A 615 -23.03 -52.11 -9.33
CA ALA A 615 -23.73 -50.88 -9.65
C ALA A 615 -24.81 -50.56 -8.61
N LEU A 616 -25.66 -51.54 -8.22
CA LEU A 616 -26.66 -51.33 -7.18
C LEU A 616 -26.03 -50.92 -5.84
N ALA A 617 -24.97 -51.62 -5.40
CA ALA A 617 -24.28 -51.26 -4.15
C ALA A 617 -23.68 -49.84 -4.20
N CYS A 618 -23.08 -49.45 -5.32
CA CYS A 618 -22.57 -48.10 -5.57
C CYS A 618 -23.69 -47.06 -5.52
N GLY A 619 -24.84 -47.37 -6.13
CA GLY A 619 -26.04 -46.54 -6.13
C GLY A 619 -26.65 -46.33 -4.74
N GLU A 620 -26.73 -47.38 -3.90
CA GLU A 620 -27.15 -47.25 -2.50
C GLU A 620 -26.22 -46.33 -1.71
N ALA A 621 -24.91 -46.53 -1.88
CA ALA A 621 -23.91 -45.73 -1.21
C ALA A 621 -23.98 -44.27 -1.67
N LEU A 622 -24.29 -44.03 -2.95
CA LEU A 622 -24.52 -42.70 -3.51
C LEU A 622 -25.77 -42.05 -2.89
N MET A 623 -26.86 -42.79 -2.73
CA MET A 623 -28.09 -42.30 -2.10
C MET A 623 -27.85 -41.83 -0.66
N LEU A 624 -27.09 -42.61 0.12
CA LEU A 624 -26.74 -42.27 1.51
C LEU A 624 -25.91 -40.99 1.59
N GLU A 625 -24.99 -40.76 0.66
CA GLU A 625 -24.21 -39.52 0.60
C GLU A 625 -25.07 -38.31 0.24
N LEU A 626 -26.11 -38.51 -0.55
CA LEU A 626 -27.00 -37.46 -1.05
C LEU A 626 -28.26 -37.28 -0.22
N GLN A 627 -28.39 -37.95 0.93
CA GLN A 627 -29.64 -38.06 1.69
C GLN A 627 -30.29 -36.74 2.14
N LEU A 628 -29.60 -35.60 1.98
CA LEU A 628 -30.05 -34.23 2.30
C LEU A 628 -30.10 -33.29 1.06
N ASP A 629 -29.79 -33.77 -0.15
CA ASP A 629 -29.76 -32.98 -1.39
C ASP A 629 -30.85 -33.45 -2.36
N ALA A 630 -32.05 -32.88 -2.21
CA ALA A 630 -33.21 -33.24 -3.00
C ALA A 630 -33.00 -33.05 -4.51
N ALA A 631 -32.33 -31.98 -4.92
CA ALA A 631 -32.12 -31.67 -6.34
C ALA A 631 -31.21 -32.70 -7.00
N ARG A 632 -30.12 -33.10 -6.34
CA ARG A 632 -29.20 -34.12 -6.89
C ARG A 632 -29.80 -35.52 -6.87
N LEU A 633 -30.48 -35.91 -5.81
CA LEU A 633 -31.21 -37.18 -5.77
C LEU A 633 -32.17 -37.30 -6.95
N ASN A 634 -32.90 -36.22 -7.26
CA ASN A 634 -33.81 -36.20 -8.38
C ASN A 634 -33.13 -36.27 -9.74
N ASN A 635 -32.03 -35.52 -9.93
CA ASN A 635 -31.29 -35.56 -11.19
C ASN A 635 -30.77 -36.98 -11.50
N PHE A 636 -30.30 -37.70 -10.47
CA PHE A 636 -29.87 -39.09 -10.65
C PHE A 636 -31.05 -40.04 -10.88
N ALA A 637 -32.17 -39.87 -10.17
CA ALA A 637 -33.40 -40.63 -10.44
C ALA A 637 -33.87 -40.43 -11.89
N TRP A 638 -33.93 -39.18 -12.35
CA TRP A 638 -34.33 -38.84 -13.71
C TRP A 638 -33.40 -39.46 -14.76
N ALA A 639 -32.08 -39.36 -14.56
CA ALA A 639 -31.10 -39.97 -15.45
C ALA A 639 -31.31 -41.49 -15.56
N MET A 640 -31.47 -42.18 -14.41
CA MET A 640 -31.74 -43.62 -14.39
C MET A 640 -33.02 -44.02 -15.12
N LEU A 641 -34.06 -43.19 -15.08
CA LEU A 641 -35.37 -43.48 -15.69
C LEU A 641 -35.43 -43.17 -17.20
N THR A 642 -34.58 -42.27 -17.69
CA THR A 642 -34.73 -41.67 -19.03
C THR A 642 -33.56 -41.93 -19.96
N GLU A 643 -32.35 -42.17 -19.46
CA GLU A 643 -31.20 -42.43 -20.31
C GLU A 643 -31.19 -43.89 -20.81
N PRO A 644 -30.96 -44.12 -22.11
CA PRO A 644 -31.04 -45.47 -22.71
C PRO A 644 -30.11 -46.51 -22.07
N GLN A 645 -28.98 -46.08 -21.52
CA GLN A 645 -27.97 -46.95 -20.93
C GLN A 645 -28.43 -47.72 -19.68
N PHE A 646 -29.53 -47.29 -19.05
CA PHE A 646 -30.07 -47.96 -17.86
C PHE A 646 -31.20 -48.94 -18.18
N ASP A 647 -31.88 -48.79 -19.33
CA ASP A 647 -32.92 -49.66 -19.89
C ASP A 647 -33.89 -50.32 -18.85
N GLY A 648 -34.33 -49.55 -17.85
CA GLY A 648 -35.23 -50.02 -16.79
C GLY A 648 -34.60 -50.96 -15.74
N LEU A 649 -33.31 -51.29 -15.86
CA LEU A 649 -32.60 -52.20 -14.96
C LEU A 649 -32.47 -51.67 -13.52
N TYR A 650 -32.61 -50.36 -13.34
CA TYR A 650 -32.42 -49.63 -12.09
C TYR A 650 -33.65 -48.82 -11.65
N ASP A 651 -34.84 -49.14 -12.18
CA ASP A 651 -36.09 -48.41 -11.88
C ASP A 651 -36.45 -48.39 -10.39
N ASP A 652 -36.18 -49.49 -9.66
CA ASP A 652 -36.38 -49.55 -8.20
C ASP A 652 -35.46 -48.58 -7.43
N LEU A 653 -34.19 -48.50 -7.84
CA LEU A 653 -33.23 -47.58 -7.23
C LEU A 653 -33.62 -46.14 -7.53
N ALA A 654 -34.02 -45.84 -8.76
CA ALA A 654 -34.52 -44.53 -9.16
C ALA A 654 -35.78 -44.12 -8.38
N LEU A 655 -36.69 -45.05 -8.14
CA LEU A 655 -37.87 -44.83 -7.30
C LEU A 655 -37.47 -44.42 -5.88
N ARG A 656 -36.50 -45.10 -5.26
CA ARG A 656 -36.02 -44.76 -3.91
C ARG A 656 -35.35 -43.39 -3.83
N PHE A 657 -34.51 -43.04 -4.82
CA PHE A 657 -33.93 -41.70 -4.93
C PHE A 657 -35.04 -40.63 -5.07
N SER A 658 -36.04 -40.90 -5.91
CA SER A 658 -37.13 -39.97 -6.17
C SER A 658 -38.04 -39.78 -4.95
N ILE A 659 -38.40 -40.84 -4.23
CA ILE A 659 -39.15 -40.76 -2.96
C ILE A 659 -38.39 -39.88 -1.98
N ARG A 660 -37.10 -40.16 -1.77
CA ARG A 660 -36.29 -39.40 -0.81
C ARG A 660 -36.19 -37.92 -1.19
N SER A 661 -36.02 -37.60 -2.47
CA SER A 661 -35.97 -36.22 -2.94
C SER A 661 -37.28 -35.45 -2.66
N ASN A 662 -38.43 -36.12 -2.78
CA ASN A 662 -39.73 -35.53 -2.54
C ASN A 662 -40.03 -35.36 -1.05
N GLU A 663 -39.63 -36.32 -0.21
CA GLU A 663 -39.74 -36.20 1.25
C GLU A 663 -39.01 -34.96 1.77
N LEU A 664 -37.77 -34.73 1.29
CA LEU A 664 -36.94 -33.60 1.70
C LEU A 664 -37.56 -32.23 1.39
N THR A 665 -38.42 -32.17 0.36
CA THR A 665 -39.09 -30.91 -0.05
C THR A 665 -40.55 -30.84 0.37
N GLY A 666 -41.06 -31.83 1.10
CA GLY A 666 -42.48 -31.91 1.44
C GLY A 666 -43.38 -31.96 0.20
N TYR A 667 -42.89 -32.52 -0.91
CA TYR A 667 -43.60 -32.64 -2.19
C TYR A 667 -44.10 -31.28 -2.73
N GLN A 668 -43.30 -30.22 -2.61
CA GLN A 668 -43.64 -28.86 -3.06
C GLN A 668 -43.03 -28.48 -4.41
N SER A 669 -42.10 -29.28 -4.94
CA SER A 669 -41.47 -29.02 -6.24
C SER A 669 -42.09 -29.88 -7.33
N TRP A 670 -42.72 -29.25 -8.32
CA TRP A 670 -43.38 -29.98 -9.42
C TRP A 670 -42.42 -30.89 -10.18
N MET A 671 -41.15 -30.49 -10.38
CA MET A 671 -40.14 -31.29 -11.08
C MET A 671 -39.78 -32.58 -10.32
N LEU A 672 -39.74 -32.50 -8.99
CA LEU A 672 -39.48 -33.66 -8.14
C LEU A 672 -40.68 -34.61 -8.15
N VAL A 673 -41.88 -34.05 -8.08
CA VAL A 673 -43.13 -34.82 -8.06
C VAL A 673 -43.35 -35.52 -9.42
N ASP A 674 -43.07 -34.86 -10.54
CA ASP A 674 -43.10 -35.43 -11.90
C ASP A 674 -42.10 -36.59 -12.04
N THR A 675 -40.85 -36.40 -11.59
CA THR A 675 -39.85 -37.48 -11.60
C THR A 675 -40.30 -38.68 -10.75
N LEU A 676 -40.98 -38.45 -9.63
CA LEU A 676 -41.55 -39.53 -8.79
C LEU A 676 -42.74 -40.22 -9.45
N ALA A 677 -43.61 -39.46 -10.13
CA ALA A 677 -44.71 -40.02 -10.90
C ALA A 677 -44.18 -40.94 -12.02
N LEU A 678 -43.13 -40.52 -12.74
CA LEU A 678 -42.46 -41.37 -13.72
C LEU A 678 -41.87 -42.64 -13.10
N ALA A 679 -41.20 -42.53 -11.96
CA ALA A 679 -40.63 -43.69 -11.26
C ALA A 679 -41.73 -44.69 -10.82
N ARG A 680 -42.85 -44.19 -10.30
CA ARG A 680 -44.02 -45.00 -9.91
C ARG A 680 -44.66 -45.69 -11.11
N PHE A 681 -44.80 -44.98 -12.22
CA PHE A 681 -45.31 -45.52 -13.47
C PHE A 681 -44.45 -46.68 -13.97
N LYS A 682 -43.12 -46.50 -13.99
CA LYS A 682 -42.16 -47.54 -14.38
C LYS A 682 -42.18 -48.76 -13.45
N ALA A 683 -42.44 -48.56 -12.16
CA ALA A 683 -42.63 -49.63 -11.18
C ALA A 683 -43.99 -50.34 -11.27
N GLY A 684 -44.89 -49.93 -12.19
CA GLY A 684 -46.22 -50.52 -12.39
C GLY A 684 -47.33 -49.93 -11.50
N ASP A 685 -47.03 -48.94 -10.66
CA ASP A 685 -47.98 -48.26 -9.77
C ASP A 685 -48.67 -47.10 -10.51
N VAL A 686 -49.45 -47.45 -11.54
CA VAL A 686 -50.02 -46.48 -12.50
C VAL A 686 -51.01 -45.51 -11.83
N GLN A 687 -51.77 -45.98 -10.85
CA GLN A 687 -52.75 -45.14 -10.14
C GLN A 687 -52.06 -44.05 -9.32
N GLU A 688 -51.00 -44.39 -8.58
CA GLU A 688 -50.24 -43.43 -7.80
C GLU A 688 -49.47 -42.46 -8.70
N ALA A 689 -48.96 -42.93 -9.84
CA ALA A 689 -48.33 -42.08 -10.85
C ALA A 689 -49.29 -40.99 -11.35
N ILE A 690 -50.54 -41.34 -11.72
CA ILE A 690 -51.57 -40.38 -12.13
C ILE A 690 -51.86 -39.36 -11.02
N ARG A 691 -51.97 -39.82 -9.77
CA ARG A 691 -52.22 -38.94 -8.62
C ARG A 691 -51.10 -37.92 -8.42
N LEU A 692 -49.85 -38.37 -8.49
CA LEU A 692 -48.67 -37.52 -8.35
C LEU A 692 -48.52 -36.57 -9.54
N GLU A 693 -48.74 -37.03 -10.76
CA GLU A 693 -48.64 -36.20 -11.97
C GLU A 693 -49.68 -35.09 -11.99
N ARG A 694 -50.92 -35.35 -11.53
CA ARG A 694 -51.93 -34.30 -11.31
C ARG A 694 -51.46 -33.26 -10.31
N LYS A 695 -50.84 -33.70 -9.20
CA LYS A 695 -50.24 -32.78 -8.23
C LYS A 695 -49.09 -31.97 -8.84
N ALA A 696 -48.24 -32.57 -9.66
CA ALA A 696 -47.19 -31.85 -10.40
C ALA A 696 -47.81 -30.81 -11.35
N LEU A 697 -48.92 -31.15 -12.02
CA LEU A 697 -49.66 -30.25 -12.91
C LEU A 697 -50.30 -29.06 -12.18
N ASP A 698 -50.72 -29.25 -10.94
CA ASP A 698 -51.20 -28.16 -10.09
C ASP A 698 -50.03 -27.25 -9.66
N LEU A 699 -48.92 -27.86 -9.23
CA LEU A 699 -47.72 -27.14 -8.76
C LEU A 699 -46.99 -26.37 -9.87
N VAL A 700 -46.96 -26.89 -11.11
CA VAL A 700 -46.30 -26.22 -12.26
C VAL A 700 -47.05 -24.98 -12.72
N GLY A 701 -48.35 -24.87 -12.41
CA GLY A 701 -49.18 -23.73 -12.78
C GLY A 701 -49.12 -23.44 -14.28
N ASN A 702 -48.87 -22.17 -14.64
CA ASN A 702 -48.74 -21.72 -16.04
C ASN A 702 -47.30 -21.70 -16.56
N ALA A 703 -46.36 -22.42 -15.91
CA ALA A 703 -44.99 -22.44 -16.37
C ALA A 703 -44.86 -23.10 -17.77
N PRO A 704 -43.84 -22.76 -18.58
CA PRO A 704 -43.70 -23.24 -19.96
C PRO A 704 -43.74 -24.76 -20.13
N ARG A 705 -43.35 -25.52 -19.10
CA ARG A 705 -43.31 -26.99 -19.10
C ARG A 705 -44.63 -27.67 -18.72
N ARG A 706 -45.72 -26.92 -18.47
CA ARG A 706 -47.05 -27.49 -18.20
C ARG A 706 -47.48 -28.51 -19.25
N GLY A 707 -47.15 -28.27 -20.52
CA GLY A 707 -47.46 -29.17 -21.63
C GLY A 707 -46.80 -30.54 -21.51
N GLU A 708 -45.58 -30.60 -20.97
CA GLU A 708 -44.83 -31.86 -20.77
C GLU A 708 -45.50 -32.73 -19.69
N VAL A 709 -45.84 -32.11 -18.55
CA VAL A 709 -46.54 -32.75 -17.42
C VAL A 709 -47.93 -33.24 -17.84
N LEU A 710 -48.66 -32.44 -18.63
CA LEU A 710 -49.97 -32.84 -19.16
C LEU A 710 -49.87 -34.05 -20.11
N ALA A 711 -48.84 -34.08 -20.96
CA ALA A 711 -48.62 -35.22 -21.86
C ALA A 711 -48.24 -36.50 -21.09
N ALA A 712 -47.44 -36.37 -20.02
CA ALA A 712 -47.12 -37.48 -19.13
C ALA A 712 -48.38 -38.02 -18.43
N LEU A 713 -49.25 -37.13 -17.93
CA LEU A 713 -50.52 -37.51 -17.31
C LEU A 713 -51.42 -38.30 -18.27
N GLN A 714 -51.60 -37.80 -19.50
CA GLN A 714 -52.39 -38.49 -20.52
C GLN A 714 -51.84 -39.88 -20.85
N ARG A 715 -50.52 -40.00 -20.92
CA ARG A 715 -49.84 -41.29 -21.12
C ARG A 715 -50.15 -42.27 -19.99
N TYR A 716 -50.10 -41.83 -18.73
CA TYR A 716 -50.41 -42.69 -17.58
C TYR A 716 -51.88 -43.10 -17.53
N GLU A 717 -52.81 -42.18 -17.82
CA GLU A 717 -54.26 -42.47 -17.88
C GLU A 717 -54.60 -43.47 -18.98
N THR A 718 -53.97 -43.34 -20.15
CA THR A 718 -54.13 -44.28 -21.26
C THR A 718 -53.65 -45.67 -20.88
N ALA A 719 -52.50 -45.76 -20.20
CA ALA A 719 -51.95 -47.04 -19.74
C ALA A 719 -52.85 -47.72 -18.70
N LEU A 720 -53.46 -46.95 -17.79
CA LEU A 720 -54.43 -47.49 -16.82
C LEU A 720 -55.66 -48.08 -17.52
N ALA A 721 -56.24 -47.34 -18.47
CA ALA A 721 -57.39 -47.81 -19.24
C ALA A 721 -57.10 -49.09 -20.03
N ALA A 722 -55.88 -49.19 -20.60
CA ALA A 722 -55.43 -50.38 -21.31
C ALA A 722 -55.25 -51.61 -20.38
N GLY A 723 -54.73 -51.39 -19.16
CA GLY A 723 -54.58 -52.46 -18.16
C GLY A 723 -55.92 -53.04 -17.67
N ASP A 724 -56.93 -52.20 -17.52
CA ASP A 724 -58.30 -52.62 -17.14
C ASP A 724 -59.00 -53.43 -18.24
N THR A 725 -58.62 -53.22 -19.51
CA THR A 725 -59.11 -54.03 -20.64
C THR A 725 -58.37 -55.35 -20.83
N ALA A 726 -57.15 -55.49 -20.33
CA ALA A 726 -56.39 -56.74 -20.40
C ALA A 726 -56.68 -57.70 -19.23
N SER A 727 -57.30 -57.19 -18.16
CA SER A 727 -57.68 -57.94 -16.95
C SER A 727 -59.17 -58.31 -16.87
N ARG A 728 -59.97 -57.86 -17.84
CA ARG A 728 -61.35 -58.29 -18.09
C ARG A 728 -61.38 -59.25 -19.28
#